data_AF-F7L2R8-F1
#
_entry.id   AF-F7L2R8-F1
#
_cell.length_a   1.000
_cell.length_b   1.000
_cell.length_c   1.000
_cell.angle_alpha   90.00
_cell.angle_beta   90.00
_cell.angle_gamma   90.00
#
_symmetry.space_group_name_H-M   'P 1'
#
loop_
_entity.id
_entity.type
_entity.pdbx_description
1 polymer ?
#
loop_
_entity_poly.entity_id
_entity_poly.type
_entity_poly.pdbx_seq_one_letter_code
_entity_poly.pdbx_strand_id
1 'polypeptide(L)'
;MRNKFFRKFITIIFLLIYNIEIFAANLVVDPNSAHNTKLDVAPNGVPVVNISTPNDKGISINEFSEYNIDEKGQVLNNADNYGRSHLAGIISANPNLAPNQAANLIILQVNGSNRSQIEGYLEALSRQKVDVILSNENGLYINNGGTINIKNFTATTGRVNLKDGDFVGIDVEKGNIVIGPKGMDGTNANYVELIAKTLELRGNVVTNDLKVVAGSNKIDKKGNITGKNNASNNIAIDGRELGGMYAGVIKIISTDKGAGVNSDAFIVSKNSKLEITADGKIKVNKVQGKGIDIKGKEYEQKDLAYSDEGISINADKIKLSGTGTQANKQINLNGAVENSATIYTKEGLKTKDLTNTGTVQAINKIEVEGNLTNRGEILTNGNLTAKDTISTKKLIAKEGVSVDKLENSGIVATEKDININKNLINSGNIQAIGKINVTEDTDNKGEVLTNSSFTSKDTITTKKLIAKDGISVDKLENSGIVATDKNLNVNGDLKNKGKIQAANRIDIKNNVDNSGEIQTLDNINIKGNVVNTGDILTNGSLTSKDVKNDKVISVSKDINIGKLENTGNVSTAKNLNINGNLANYGNIQAVENISATNNVLNKGTILTNGSFTSKDIKNEKELSVNKDITVSKLENAGNVVTNSKININNTLNNIGEVKAMDNITVSGDTTNNGSILTNKNFVTSNLINKQKVIAKEKIDIKNLKNTGTIASGDKFTVVGNLENTNNIETTNLDITGNKLTNSGSIKADNISTNVGNITNDGKILSFNNISFSNAQNILNRNEITALKDIEANNTNLVNSGNIASNGKILLNNSSITNTKKIASSTIEIKDNKKFDNTGEIIGNNASLTTTNDIDLVGKLHGAQSLTISGKNITNNGETTGTGTTTITANNFTNNKNLSAQTLTVTATGDVVNNKELNGGKVSITGNNIQNNDLIAAAGDLTLTATNKVDNKSGKTIFAGNKLTVTAKEIKII
;
A
#
# COMPACT_ATOMS: atom_id res chain seq x y z
N MET A 1 -64.90 79.48 9.81
CA MET A 1 -64.50 78.62 8.67
C MET A 1 -64.32 79.51 7.44
N ARG A 2 -63.09 79.85 7.05
CA ARG A 2 -62.76 80.73 5.91
C ARG A 2 -62.26 79.85 4.76
N ASN A 3 -63.01 79.78 3.66
CA ASN A 3 -62.62 78.99 2.50
C ASN A 3 -62.65 79.80 1.19
N LYS A 4 -61.69 79.39 0.36
CA LYS A 4 -61.32 79.77 -1.00
C LYS A 4 -62.51 80.03 -1.92
N PHE A 5 -62.65 81.24 -2.48
CA PHE A 5 -63.19 81.42 -3.85
C PHE A 5 -62.91 82.82 -4.48
N PHE A 6 -62.63 83.86 -3.71
CA PHE A 6 -62.48 85.22 -4.28
C PHE A 6 -61.08 85.63 -4.78
N ARG A 7 -60.10 84.72 -4.77
CA ARG A 7 -58.73 84.97 -5.29
C ARG A 7 -58.56 84.65 -6.79
N LYS A 8 -59.64 84.37 -7.52
CA LYS A 8 -59.61 83.99 -8.96
C LYS A 8 -60.25 85.00 -9.93
N PHE A 9 -60.58 86.22 -9.50
CA PHE A 9 -61.16 87.26 -10.40
C PHE A 9 -60.27 88.50 -10.62
N ILE A 10 -59.18 88.65 -9.85
CA ILE A 10 -58.20 89.74 -10.03
C ILE A 10 -57.10 89.28 -11.00
N THR A 11 -57.50 88.91 -12.21
CA THR A 11 -56.58 88.45 -13.26
C THR A 11 -56.95 88.94 -14.67
N ILE A 12 -58.03 89.69 -14.90
CA ILE A 12 -58.50 89.88 -16.30
C ILE A 12 -58.53 91.33 -16.84
N ILE A 13 -58.46 92.41 -16.06
CA ILE A 13 -58.64 93.78 -16.62
C ILE A 13 -57.62 94.81 -16.11
N PHE A 14 -56.34 94.44 -16.03
CA PHE A 14 -55.22 95.42 -16.02
C PHE A 14 -54.07 94.96 -16.93
N LEU A 15 -54.46 94.43 -18.09
CA LEU A 15 -53.67 94.42 -19.32
C LEU A 15 -54.13 95.61 -20.15
N LEU A 16 -53.29 96.63 -20.33
CA LEU A 16 -53.05 97.34 -21.60
C LEU A 16 -52.13 98.54 -21.35
N ILE A 17 -51.07 98.63 -22.16
CA ILE A 17 -50.05 99.69 -22.23
C ILE A 17 -48.88 99.51 -21.25
N TYR A 18 -47.87 98.73 -21.65
CA TYR A 18 -46.47 99.17 -21.65
C TYR A 18 -45.66 98.31 -22.63
N ASN A 19 -44.78 98.98 -23.36
CA ASN A 19 -44.02 98.50 -24.51
C ASN A 19 -43.22 97.21 -24.25
N ILE A 20 -43.20 96.40 -25.30
CA ILE A 20 -42.34 95.23 -25.45
C ILE A 20 -40.93 95.75 -25.78
N GLU A 21 -39.98 95.57 -24.87
CA GLU A 21 -38.58 95.35 -25.25
C GLU A 21 -38.18 93.94 -24.79
N ILE A 22 -38.04 93.06 -25.78
CA ILE A 22 -37.37 91.78 -25.66
C ILE A 22 -36.06 91.95 -26.43
N PHE A 23 -34.99 91.35 -25.88
CA PHE A 23 -33.60 91.24 -26.34
C PHE A 23 -32.59 92.20 -25.69
N ALA A 24 -31.89 91.68 -24.67
CA ALA A 24 -30.42 91.77 -24.46
C ALA A 24 -30.03 91.67 -22.97
N ALA A 25 -30.46 90.63 -22.25
CA ALA A 25 -29.94 90.35 -20.91
C ALA A 25 -28.66 89.48 -20.93
N ASN A 26 -28.06 89.24 -22.11
CA ASN A 26 -27.20 88.06 -22.31
C ASN A 26 -25.69 88.33 -22.41
N LEU A 27 -25.21 89.56 -22.61
CA LEU A 27 -23.77 89.87 -22.72
C LEU A 27 -23.48 91.32 -22.27
N VAL A 28 -22.78 91.50 -21.14
CA VAL A 28 -22.59 92.80 -20.47
C VAL A 28 -21.17 92.93 -19.94
N VAL A 29 -20.42 93.94 -20.39
CA VAL A 29 -19.07 94.27 -19.87
C VAL A 29 -19.16 94.64 -18.38
N ASP A 30 -18.17 94.25 -17.59
CA ASP A 30 -18.13 94.63 -16.17
C ASP A 30 -17.93 96.16 -16.08
N PRO A 31 -18.87 96.92 -15.48
CA PRO A 31 -18.72 98.37 -15.35
C PRO A 31 -17.51 98.77 -14.50
N ASN A 32 -16.94 97.84 -13.72
CA ASN A 32 -15.72 98.05 -12.93
C ASN A 32 -14.44 97.63 -13.67
N SER A 33 -14.53 97.15 -14.92
CA SER A 33 -13.35 96.75 -15.68
C SER A 33 -12.46 97.95 -16.01
N ALA A 34 -11.16 97.80 -15.80
CA ALA A 34 -10.16 98.79 -16.21
C ALA A 34 -9.76 98.66 -17.70
N HIS A 35 -10.38 97.72 -18.44
CA HIS A 35 -10.05 97.39 -19.82
C HIS A 35 -11.06 97.97 -20.81
N ASN A 36 -10.62 98.26 -22.03
CA ASN A 36 -11.41 98.95 -23.05
C ASN A 36 -12.25 98.02 -23.96
N THR A 37 -12.68 96.85 -23.46
CA THR A 37 -13.53 95.90 -24.20
C THR A 37 -14.80 96.58 -24.71
N LYS A 38 -15.16 96.35 -25.98
CA LYS A 38 -16.39 96.90 -26.59
C LYS A 38 -17.27 95.81 -27.15
N LEU A 39 -18.58 95.98 -27.00
CA LEU A 39 -19.58 95.11 -27.60
C LEU A 39 -20.13 95.76 -28.87
N ASP A 40 -20.35 94.94 -29.89
CA ASP A 40 -20.93 95.32 -31.17
C ASP A 40 -21.83 94.17 -31.67
N VAL A 41 -22.60 94.41 -32.73
CA VAL A 41 -23.48 93.42 -33.34
C VAL A 41 -23.31 93.48 -34.85
N ALA A 42 -22.97 92.35 -35.46
CA ALA A 42 -22.83 92.26 -36.90
C ALA A 42 -24.19 92.46 -37.61
N PRO A 43 -24.21 92.83 -38.90
CA PRO A 43 -25.47 93.06 -39.64
C PRO A 43 -26.43 91.84 -39.67
N ASN A 44 -25.89 90.63 -39.53
CA ASN A 44 -26.67 89.39 -39.46
C ASN A 44 -27.13 89.03 -38.03
N GLY A 45 -26.89 89.91 -37.06
CA GLY A 45 -27.35 89.78 -35.67
C GLY A 45 -26.48 88.90 -34.77
N VAL A 46 -25.26 88.54 -35.20
CA VAL A 46 -24.27 87.85 -34.37
C VAL A 46 -23.55 88.85 -33.46
N PRO A 47 -23.51 88.65 -32.13
CA PRO A 47 -22.73 89.50 -31.23
C PRO A 47 -21.22 89.44 -31.51
N VAL A 48 -20.58 90.61 -31.48
CA VAL A 48 -19.14 90.81 -31.69
C VAL A 48 -18.53 91.43 -30.43
N VAL A 49 -17.55 90.76 -29.85
CA VAL A 49 -16.71 91.30 -28.77
C VAL A 49 -15.45 91.85 -29.40
N ASN A 50 -15.37 93.17 -29.50
CA ASN A 50 -14.12 93.87 -29.78
C ASN A 50 -13.26 93.79 -28.51
N ILE A 51 -12.34 92.82 -28.50
CA ILE A 51 -11.49 92.53 -27.35
C ILE A 51 -10.67 93.76 -26.93
N SER A 52 -10.31 93.84 -25.65
CA SER A 52 -9.47 94.91 -25.13
C SER A 52 -8.06 94.88 -25.73
N THR A 53 -7.41 96.04 -25.72
CA THR A 53 -6.03 96.19 -26.19
C THR A 53 -5.09 95.20 -25.45
N PRO A 54 -4.39 94.30 -26.17
CA PRO A 54 -3.47 93.37 -25.53
C PRO A 54 -2.32 94.08 -24.84
N ASN A 55 -1.89 93.56 -23.69
CA ASN A 55 -0.74 94.08 -22.97
C ASN A 55 0.60 93.71 -23.65
N ASP A 56 1.72 94.09 -23.03
CA ASP A 56 3.08 93.82 -23.51
C ASP A 56 3.43 92.32 -23.58
N LYS A 57 2.61 91.44 -23.01
CA LYS A 57 2.70 89.97 -23.11
C LYS A 57 1.79 89.37 -24.18
N GLY A 58 1.04 90.20 -24.91
CA GLY A 58 0.07 89.77 -25.91
C GLY A 58 -1.20 89.16 -25.31
N ILE A 59 -1.54 89.49 -24.06
CA ILE A 59 -2.75 89.01 -23.38
C ILE A 59 -3.82 90.11 -23.43
N SER A 60 -4.99 89.79 -23.96
CA SER A 60 -6.18 90.63 -23.89
C SER A 60 -7.06 90.19 -22.72
N ILE A 61 -7.33 91.10 -21.78
CA ILE A 61 -8.12 90.82 -20.57
C ILE A 61 -9.48 91.49 -20.72
N ASN A 62 -10.55 90.73 -20.66
CA ASN A 62 -11.90 91.19 -20.91
C ASN A 62 -12.79 90.73 -19.76
N GLU A 63 -13.36 91.68 -19.03
CA GLU A 63 -14.17 91.38 -17.85
C GLU A 63 -15.65 91.69 -18.10
N PHE A 64 -16.52 90.80 -17.62
CA PHE A 64 -17.95 90.83 -17.87
C PHE A 64 -18.74 90.70 -16.57
N SER A 65 -19.88 91.39 -16.47
CA SER A 65 -20.88 91.11 -15.44
C SER A 65 -21.84 90.00 -15.89
N GLU A 66 -22.13 89.89 -17.19
CA GLU A 66 -22.87 88.79 -17.80
C GLU A 66 -22.18 88.35 -19.09
N TYR A 67 -22.00 87.05 -19.30
CA TYR A 67 -21.41 86.53 -20.52
C TYR A 67 -22.09 85.24 -20.96
N ASN A 68 -22.96 85.34 -21.97
CA ASN A 68 -23.67 84.23 -22.57
C ASN A 68 -23.51 84.28 -24.10
N ILE A 69 -23.54 83.11 -24.74
CA ILE A 69 -23.51 82.93 -26.19
C ILE A 69 -24.78 82.19 -26.56
N ASP A 70 -25.63 82.80 -27.39
CA ASP A 70 -26.85 82.16 -27.87
C ASP A 70 -26.57 81.24 -29.08
N GLU A 71 -27.61 80.64 -29.65
CA GLU A 71 -27.50 79.70 -30.77
C GLU A 71 -26.88 80.31 -32.04
N LYS A 72 -26.85 81.65 -32.20
CA LYS A 72 -26.22 82.32 -33.34
C LYS A 72 -24.69 82.34 -33.23
N GLY A 73 -24.15 82.08 -32.04
CA GLY A 73 -22.72 82.15 -31.74
C GLY A 73 -22.23 83.56 -31.43
N GLN A 74 -20.93 83.72 -31.23
CA GLN A 74 -20.27 84.99 -30.90
C GLN A 74 -18.90 85.08 -31.58
N VAL A 75 -18.53 86.29 -32.02
CA VAL A 75 -17.20 86.56 -32.57
C VAL A 75 -16.36 87.39 -31.60
N LEU A 76 -15.18 86.90 -31.24
CA LEU A 76 -14.10 87.69 -30.64
C LEU A 76 -13.33 88.36 -31.78
N ASN A 77 -13.48 89.67 -31.95
CA ASN A 77 -12.77 90.42 -32.98
C ASN A 77 -11.33 90.70 -32.52
N ASN A 78 -10.41 89.84 -32.93
CA ASN A 78 -8.97 89.97 -32.69
C ASN A 78 -8.23 90.36 -34.00
N ALA A 79 -8.93 91.02 -34.92
CA ALA A 79 -8.40 91.44 -36.21
C ALA A 79 -8.01 92.92 -36.17
N ASP A 80 -6.80 93.21 -36.65
CA ASP A 80 -6.23 94.55 -36.81
C ASP A 80 -6.56 95.20 -38.18
N ASN A 81 -7.35 94.49 -39.01
CA ASN A 81 -7.84 94.92 -40.32
C ASN A 81 -9.21 94.26 -40.60
N TYR A 82 -9.89 94.64 -41.69
CA TYR A 82 -11.11 93.97 -42.15
C TYR A 82 -10.88 92.47 -42.29
N GLY A 83 -11.78 91.68 -41.70
CA GLY A 83 -11.72 90.23 -41.70
C GLY A 83 -13.07 89.60 -42.02
N ARG A 84 -13.05 88.39 -42.55
CA ARG A 84 -14.27 87.60 -42.81
C ARG A 84 -14.42 86.54 -41.73
N SER A 85 -15.39 86.74 -40.84
CA SER A 85 -15.85 85.77 -39.86
C SER A 85 -16.76 84.73 -40.51
N HIS A 86 -16.70 83.50 -40.01
CA HIS A 86 -17.56 82.38 -40.37
C HIS A 86 -18.99 82.60 -39.85
N LEU A 87 -19.16 83.18 -38.67
CA LEU A 87 -20.46 83.42 -38.04
C LEU A 87 -21.10 84.75 -38.50
N ALA A 88 -20.31 85.81 -38.64
CA ALA A 88 -20.80 87.19 -38.77
C ALA A 88 -20.56 87.85 -40.15
N GLY A 89 -19.86 87.19 -41.07
CA GLY A 89 -19.51 87.77 -42.36
C GLY A 89 -18.35 88.77 -42.25
N ILE A 90 -18.40 89.87 -43.02
CA ILE A 90 -17.33 90.88 -43.01
C ILE A 90 -17.48 91.74 -41.76
N ILE A 91 -16.45 91.76 -40.91
CA ILE A 91 -16.34 92.64 -39.74
C ILE A 91 -15.17 93.61 -39.97
N SER A 92 -15.33 94.87 -39.60
CA SER A 92 -14.25 95.86 -39.57
C SER A 92 -13.16 95.50 -38.55
N ALA A 93 -11.99 96.12 -38.66
CA ALA A 93 -10.94 95.99 -37.67
C ALA A 93 -11.46 96.30 -36.25
N ASN A 94 -10.96 95.60 -35.24
CA ASN A 94 -11.26 95.92 -33.86
C ASN A 94 -10.68 97.32 -33.55
N PRO A 95 -11.52 98.30 -33.14
CA PRO A 95 -11.07 99.68 -32.89
C PRO A 95 -10.08 99.82 -31.72
N ASN A 96 -9.89 98.77 -30.91
CA ASN A 96 -8.96 98.75 -29.80
C ASN A 96 -7.55 98.27 -30.19
N LEU A 97 -7.34 97.77 -31.41
CA LEU A 97 -6.08 97.18 -31.87
C LEU A 97 -5.36 98.08 -32.87
N ALA A 98 -4.09 98.36 -32.63
CA ALA A 98 -3.21 98.92 -33.65
C ALA A 98 -2.76 97.81 -34.65
N PRO A 99 -2.21 98.18 -35.83
CA PRO A 99 -1.65 97.22 -36.77
C PRO A 99 -0.63 96.28 -36.09
N ASN A 100 -0.79 94.97 -36.30
CA ASN A 100 -0.01 93.86 -35.73
C ASN A 100 -0.11 93.71 -34.20
N GLN A 101 -1.15 94.24 -33.56
CA GLN A 101 -1.37 94.15 -32.11
C GLN A 101 -2.41 93.10 -31.72
N ALA A 102 -2.56 92.02 -32.50
CA ALA A 102 -3.49 90.93 -32.16
C ALA A 102 -3.02 90.19 -30.88
N ALA A 103 -3.99 89.75 -30.07
CA ALA A 103 -3.73 88.97 -28.86
C ALA A 103 -3.27 87.54 -29.20
N ASN A 104 -2.37 87.00 -28.38
CA ASN A 104 -1.99 85.58 -28.36
C ASN A 104 -2.83 84.76 -27.35
N LEU A 105 -3.33 85.44 -26.31
CA LEU A 105 -4.24 84.89 -25.31
C LEU A 105 -5.37 85.88 -25.04
N ILE A 106 -6.61 85.43 -25.12
CA ILE A 106 -7.80 86.21 -24.78
C ILE A 106 -8.42 85.61 -23.51
N ILE A 107 -8.50 86.42 -22.46
CA ILE A 107 -9.16 86.06 -21.20
C ILE A 107 -10.53 86.74 -21.17
N LEU A 108 -11.56 85.93 -20.95
CA LEU A 108 -12.95 86.31 -20.78
C LEU A 108 -13.34 85.96 -19.35
N GLN A 109 -13.25 86.92 -18.42
CA GLN A 109 -13.51 86.69 -17.00
C GLN A 109 -14.84 87.32 -16.58
N VAL A 110 -15.73 86.50 -16.03
CA VAL A 110 -17.03 86.94 -15.54
C VAL A 110 -16.95 87.19 -14.03
N ASN A 111 -17.17 88.43 -13.62
CA ASN A 111 -17.15 88.88 -12.23
C ASN A 111 -18.58 88.99 -11.62
N GLY A 112 -19.63 88.86 -12.43
CA GLY A 112 -21.03 88.91 -11.98
C GLY A 112 -21.47 87.69 -11.16
N SER A 113 -22.76 87.60 -10.85
CA SER A 113 -23.31 86.55 -9.97
C SER A 113 -23.97 85.37 -10.71
N ASN A 114 -24.18 85.49 -12.02
CA ASN A 114 -24.85 84.48 -12.82
C ASN A 114 -23.86 83.55 -13.52
N ARG A 115 -24.31 82.31 -13.78
CA ARG A 115 -23.59 81.35 -14.62
C ARG A 115 -23.64 81.77 -16.09
N SER A 116 -22.64 81.39 -16.87
CA SER A 116 -22.66 81.59 -18.33
C SER A 116 -23.40 80.45 -19.04
N GLN A 117 -24.22 80.78 -20.03
CA GLN A 117 -24.87 79.86 -20.96
C GLN A 117 -24.24 80.00 -22.35
N ILE A 118 -23.75 78.89 -22.90
CA ILE A 118 -22.99 78.82 -24.15
C ILE A 118 -23.70 77.83 -25.07
N GLU A 119 -24.52 78.35 -25.98
CA GLU A 119 -25.41 77.56 -26.86
C GLU A 119 -25.06 77.64 -28.36
N GLY A 120 -23.98 78.34 -28.69
CA GLY A 120 -23.44 78.47 -30.06
C GLY A 120 -21.92 78.55 -30.09
N TYR A 121 -21.35 78.68 -31.30
CA TYR A 121 -19.90 78.69 -31.50
C TYR A 121 -19.27 80.01 -31.07
N LEU A 122 -18.09 79.91 -30.44
CA LEU A 122 -17.20 81.04 -30.18
C LEU A 122 -16.13 81.09 -31.28
N GLU A 123 -16.17 82.12 -32.11
CA GLU A 123 -15.19 82.35 -33.17
C GLU A 123 -14.18 83.40 -32.74
N ALA A 124 -12.88 83.15 -32.96
CA ALA A 124 -11.88 84.21 -32.92
C ALA A 124 -11.60 84.70 -34.35
N LEU A 125 -11.95 85.94 -34.68
CA LEU A 125 -11.57 86.55 -35.95
C LEU A 125 -10.12 87.07 -35.83
N SER A 126 -9.17 86.28 -36.31
CA SER A 126 -7.72 86.58 -36.23
C SER A 126 -6.96 85.92 -37.38
N ARG A 127 -5.77 86.46 -37.73
CA ARG A 127 -4.91 85.87 -38.77
C ARG A 127 -4.33 84.51 -38.37
N GLN A 128 -4.08 84.32 -37.08
CA GLN A 128 -3.58 83.09 -36.48
C GLN A 128 -4.53 82.63 -35.39
N LYS A 129 -4.64 81.31 -35.19
CA LYS A 129 -5.42 80.76 -34.07
C LYS A 129 -4.87 81.27 -32.74
N VAL A 130 -5.77 81.62 -31.82
CA VAL A 130 -5.46 82.26 -30.52
C VAL A 130 -5.89 81.39 -29.34
N ASP A 131 -5.21 81.49 -28.20
CA ASP A 131 -5.64 80.82 -26.97
C ASP A 131 -6.77 81.61 -26.30
N VAL A 132 -7.81 80.94 -25.81
CA VAL A 132 -8.97 81.58 -25.18
C VAL A 132 -9.28 80.90 -23.85
N ILE A 133 -9.39 81.69 -22.78
CA ILE A 133 -9.84 81.25 -21.46
C ILE A 133 -11.18 81.92 -21.15
N LEU A 134 -12.24 81.14 -20.99
CA LEU A 134 -13.54 81.59 -20.49
C LEU A 134 -13.70 81.16 -19.03
N SER A 135 -13.77 82.14 -18.13
CA SER A 135 -13.76 81.95 -16.68
C SER A 135 -15.00 82.52 -16.02
N ASN A 136 -15.79 81.70 -15.34
CA ASN A 136 -16.93 82.15 -14.52
C ASN A 136 -17.08 81.28 -13.27
N GLU A 137 -16.79 81.83 -12.09
CA GLU A 137 -16.83 81.10 -10.81
C GLU A 137 -18.24 80.62 -10.42
N ASN A 138 -19.30 81.17 -11.01
CA ASN A 138 -20.68 80.75 -10.76
C ASN A 138 -21.08 79.51 -11.59
N GLY A 139 -20.29 79.16 -12.60
CA GLY A 139 -20.49 77.98 -13.45
C GLY A 139 -20.70 78.28 -14.93
N LEU A 140 -20.63 77.22 -15.74
CA LEU A 140 -20.82 77.26 -17.19
C LEU A 140 -21.89 76.23 -17.61
N TYR A 141 -22.78 76.57 -18.52
CA TYR A 141 -23.65 75.65 -19.26
C TYR A 141 -23.20 75.65 -20.71
N ILE A 142 -22.77 74.52 -21.27
CA ILE A 142 -22.33 74.43 -22.66
C ILE A 142 -23.23 73.43 -23.37
N ASN A 143 -23.99 73.86 -24.37
CA ASN A 143 -25.01 73.04 -25.02
C ASN A 143 -25.12 73.41 -26.51
N ASN A 144 -24.41 72.69 -27.38
CA ASN A 144 -24.08 73.10 -28.76
C ASN A 144 -22.99 74.19 -28.84
N GLY A 145 -22.20 74.33 -27.77
CA GLY A 145 -21.05 75.22 -27.76
C GLY A 145 -19.88 74.62 -28.53
N GLY A 146 -19.21 75.44 -29.35
CA GLY A 146 -18.03 75.02 -30.08
C GLY A 146 -17.06 76.16 -30.31
N THR A 147 -15.97 75.89 -31.02
CA THR A 147 -14.96 76.91 -31.32
C THR A 147 -14.68 77.01 -32.81
N ILE A 148 -14.32 78.20 -33.28
CA ILE A 148 -13.83 78.44 -34.65
C ILE A 148 -12.57 79.31 -34.55
N ASN A 149 -11.49 78.88 -35.22
CA ASN A 149 -10.21 79.60 -35.26
C ASN A 149 -9.59 79.88 -33.86
N ILE A 150 -9.90 79.06 -32.86
CA ILE A 150 -9.27 79.07 -31.54
C ILE A 150 -8.23 77.95 -31.49
N LYS A 151 -7.05 78.23 -30.92
CA LYS A 151 -5.93 77.29 -30.82
C LYS A 151 -6.16 76.34 -29.64
N ASN A 152 -6.23 76.88 -28.43
CA ASN A 152 -6.58 76.14 -27.22
C ASN A 152 -7.73 76.86 -26.53
N PHE A 153 -8.72 76.10 -26.06
CA PHE A 153 -9.88 76.64 -25.37
C PHE A 153 -9.98 76.09 -23.94
N THR A 154 -9.93 76.97 -22.96
CA THR A 154 -10.10 76.62 -21.55
C THR A 154 -11.41 77.18 -21.04
N ALA A 155 -12.35 76.30 -20.70
CA ALA A 155 -13.57 76.65 -20.01
C ALA A 155 -13.39 76.35 -18.52
N THR A 156 -13.48 77.38 -17.66
CA THR A 156 -13.16 77.25 -16.25
C THR A 156 -14.17 77.89 -15.30
N THR A 157 -14.37 77.28 -14.13
CA THR A 157 -15.03 77.92 -12.97
C THR A 157 -14.04 78.43 -11.93
N GLY A 158 -12.75 78.32 -12.22
CA GLY A 158 -11.71 78.94 -11.41
C GLY A 158 -11.41 80.35 -11.87
N ARG A 159 -11.10 81.23 -10.92
CA ARG A 159 -10.64 82.59 -11.17
C ARG A 159 -9.27 82.56 -11.86
N VAL A 160 -9.14 83.31 -12.96
CA VAL A 160 -7.86 83.53 -13.62
C VAL A 160 -7.06 84.54 -12.81
N ASN A 161 -5.84 84.15 -12.42
CA ASN A 161 -4.95 85.00 -11.65
C ASN A 161 -3.89 85.61 -12.56
N LEU A 162 -3.72 86.92 -12.42
CA LEU A 162 -2.71 87.71 -13.12
C LEU A 162 -1.70 88.27 -12.12
N LYS A 163 -0.43 88.37 -12.53
CA LYS A 163 0.60 89.08 -11.78
C LYS A 163 1.36 89.99 -12.74
N ASP A 164 1.39 91.29 -12.45
CA ASP A 164 2.03 92.30 -13.30
C ASP A 164 1.55 92.22 -14.77
N GLY A 165 0.25 91.92 -14.96
CA GLY A 165 -0.37 91.73 -16.28
C GLY A 165 -0.17 90.36 -16.94
N ASP A 166 0.71 89.51 -16.43
CA ASP A 166 0.96 88.17 -16.99
C ASP A 166 0.04 87.10 -16.39
N PHE A 167 -0.33 86.10 -17.18
CA PHE A 167 -1.11 84.94 -16.73
C PHE A 167 -0.24 84.04 -15.85
N VAL A 168 -0.63 83.86 -14.58
CA VAL A 168 0.12 83.01 -13.63
C VAL A 168 -0.57 81.70 -13.27
N GLY A 169 -1.89 81.60 -13.50
CA GLY A 169 -2.63 80.36 -13.26
C GLY A 169 -4.12 80.54 -13.04
N ILE A 170 -4.79 79.44 -12.75
CA ILE A 170 -6.23 79.33 -12.49
C ILE A 170 -6.42 78.79 -11.07
N ASP A 171 -7.28 79.43 -10.27
CA ASP A 171 -7.64 78.97 -8.93
C ASP A 171 -9.13 78.60 -8.85
N VAL A 172 -9.41 77.33 -8.54
CA VAL A 172 -10.74 76.74 -8.54
C VAL A 172 -11.18 76.45 -7.10
N GLU A 173 -12.32 77.03 -6.68
CA GLU A 173 -12.92 76.77 -5.38
C GLU A 173 -14.39 76.32 -5.46
N LYS A 174 -15.14 76.87 -6.42
CA LYS A 174 -16.58 76.69 -6.59
C LYS A 174 -16.98 76.62 -8.07
N GLY A 175 -18.27 76.41 -8.34
CA GLY A 175 -18.86 76.41 -9.69
C GLY A 175 -18.92 75.04 -10.36
N ASN A 176 -19.91 74.84 -11.22
CA ASN A 176 -20.11 73.61 -11.99
C ASN A 176 -20.05 73.91 -13.49
N ILE A 177 -19.39 73.05 -14.27
CA ILE A 177 -19.54 73.02 -15.72
C ILE A 177 -20.56 71.94 -16.06
N VAL A 178 -21.61 72.30 -16.79
CA VAL A 178 -22.60 71.35 -17.29
C VAL A 178 -22.54 71.32 -18.81
N ILE A 179 -22.20 70.17 -19.39
CA ILE A 179 -22.35 69.92 -20.82
C ILE A 179 -23.78 69.43 -21.05
N GLY A 180 -24.60 70.23 -21.73
CA GLY A 180 -26.01 69.94 -22.03
C GLY A 180 -26.18 68.87 -23.11
N PRO A 181 -27.42 68.44 -23.39
CA PRO A 181 -27.72 67.31 -24.28
C PRO A 181 -27.20 67.45 -25.72
N LYS A 182 -27.06 68.67 -26.25
CA LYS A 182 -26.51 68.92 -27.59
C LYS A 182 -24.97 68.84 -27.64
N GLY A 183 -24.30 68.72 -26.48
CA GLY A 183 -22.86 68.48 -26.40
C GLY A 183 -21.98 69.72 -26.60
N MET A 184 -20.69 69.47 -26.84
CA MET A 184 -19.65 70.45 -27.12
C MET A 184 -18.76 69.98 -28.29
N ASP A 185 -18.52 70.86 -29.26
CA ASP A 185 -17.61 70.63 -30.38
C ASP A 185 -16.31 71.44 -30.25
N GLY A 186 -15.25 70.77 -29.81
CA GLY A 186 -13.89 71.30 -29.75
C GLY A 186 -12.98 70.79 -30.86
N THR A 187 -13.50 70.24 -31.95
CA THR A 187 -12.69 69.65 -33.04
C THR A 187 -11.86 70.67 -33.82
N ASN A 188 -12.22 71.96 -33.75
CA ASN A 188 -11.47 73.06 -34.37
C ASN A 188 -10.30 73.57 -33.51
N ALA A 189 -10.25 73.22 -32.23
CA ALA A 189 -9.17 73.53 -31.30
C ALA A 189 -8.17 72.37 -31.23
N ASN A 190 -6.88 72.68 -31.05
CA ASN A 190 -5.87 71.65 -30.79
C ASN A 190 -6.10 71.00 -29.43
N TYR A 191 -6.51 71.80 -28.45
CA TYR A 191 -6.61 71.41 -27.06
C TYR A 191 -7.83 72.05 -26.39
N VAL A 192 -8.56 71.28 -25.60
CA VAL A 192 -9.66 71.77 -24.76
C VAL A 192 -9.40 71.41 -23.30
N GLU A 193 -9.52 72.39 -22.42
CA GLU A 193 -9.50 72.18 -20.97
C GLU A 193 -10.87 72.50 -20.37
N LEU A 194 -11.40 71.56 -19.59
CA LEU A 194 -12.57 71.77 -18.72
C LEU A 194 -12.09 71.74 -17.27
N ILE A 195 -12.07 72.90 -16.63
CA ILE A 195 -11.47 73.08 -15.29
C ILE A 195 -12.55 73.60 -14.33
N ALA A 196 -13.01 72.81 -13.38
CA ALA A 196 -14.14 73.21 -12.55
C ALA A 196 -14.11 72.62 -11.14
N LYS A 197 -14.93 73.12 -10.23
CA LYS A 197 -15.13 72.44 -8.94
C LYS A 197 -15.86 71.11 -9.15
N THR A 198 -16.88 71.09 -10.02
CA THR A 198 -17.55 69.86 -10.48
C THR A 198 -17.85 69.93 -11.99
N LEU A 199 -17.94 68.77 -12.64
CA LEU A 199 -18.34 68.64 -14.05
C LEU A 199 -19.51 67.66 -14.17
N GLU A 200 -20.58 68.08 -14.85
CA GLU A 200 -21.72 67.23 -15.23
C GLU A 200 -21.79 67.07 -16.76
N LEU A 201 -21.82 65.84 -17.25
CA LEU A 201 -21.88 65.53 -18.69
C LEU A 201 -23.24 64.91 -19.04
N ARG A 202 -24.04 65.66 -19.82
CA ARG A 202 -25.35 65.22 -20.35
C ARG A 202 -25.37 65.07 -21.87
N GLY A 203 -24.31 65.50 -22.55
CA GLY A 203 -24.11 65.39 -24.01
C GLY A 203 -22.63 65.19 -24.34
N ASN A 204 -22.33 64.82 -25.59
CA ASN A 204 -20.97 64.44 -25.99
C ASN A 204 -20.01 65.64 -26.01
N VAL A 205 -18.78 65.42 -25.53
CA VAL A 205 -17.63 66.31 -25.75
C VAL A 205 -16.75 65.68 -26.82
N VAL A 206 -16.61 66.34 -27.97
CA VAL A 206 -15.80 65.85 -29.09
C VAL A 206 -14.69 66.85 -29.38
N THR A 207 -13.42 66.48 -29.19
CA THR A 207 -12.26 67.40 -29.31
C THR A 207 -11.05 66.68 -29.92
N ASN A 208 -9.97 67.41 -30.24
CA ASN A 208 -8.69 66.78 -30.60
C ASN A 208 -7.97 66.26 -29.35
N ASP A 209 -7.69 67.13 -28.38
CA ASP A 209 -7.18 66.74 -27.07
C ASP A 209 -8.09 67.30 -25.98
N LEU A 210 -8.29 66.54 -24.91
CA LEU A 210 -9.16 66.89 -23.79
C LEU A 210 -8.45 66.67 -22.46
N LYS A 211 -8.42 67.72 -21.64
CA LYS A 211 -8.06 67.62 -20.22
C LYS A 211 -9.20 68.10 -19.36
N VAL A 212 -9.60 67.26 -18.41
CA VAL A 212 -10.63 67.55 -17.43
C VAL A 212 -10.00 67.58 -16.06
N VAL A 213 -10.14 68.71 -15.36
CA VAL A 213 -9.68 68.88 -13.98
C VAL A 213 -10.87 69.28 -13.12
N ALA A 214 -11.19 68.45 -12.15
CA ALA A 214 -12.28 68.66 -11.20
C ALA A 214 -11.75 68.75 -9.76
N GLY A 215 -12.47 69.48 -8.89
CA GLY A 215 -12.13 69.69 -7.48
C GLY A 215 -11.53 71.06 -7.17
N SER A 216 -11.18 71.30 -5.90
CA SER A 216 -10.52 72.54 -5.47
C SER A 216 -9.02 72.50 -5.77
N ASN A 217 -8.58 73.37 -6.67
CA ASN A 217 -7.27 73.26 -7.31
C ASN A 217 -6.62 74.59 -7.62
N LYS A 218 -5.29 74.59 -7.63
CA LYS A 218 -4.50 75.60 -8.32
C LYS A 218 -3.82 74.98 -9.53
N ILE A 219 -3.93 75.63 -10.67
CA ILE A 219 -3.26 75.26 -11.92
C ILE A 219 -2.32 76.39 -12.28
N ASP A 220 -1.01 76.13 -12.35
CA ASP A 220 -0.03 77.17 -12.69
C ASP A 220 0.06 77.44 -14.20
N LYS A 221 0.81 78.48 -14.60
CA LYS A 221 1.07 78.83 -16.01
C LYS A 221 1.66 77.67 -16.84
N LYS A 222 2.33 76.71 -16.21
CA LYS A 222 2.91 75.53 -16.87
C LYS A 222 1.91 74.35 -16.97
N GLY A 223 0.72 74.51 -16.40
CA GLY A 223 -0.32 73.49 -16.37
C GLY A 223 -0.18 72.47 -15.23
N ASN A 224 0.72 72.68 -14.26
CA ASN A 224 0.85 71.82 -13.09
C ASN A 224 -0.34 72.02 -12.16
N ILE A 225 -0.86 70.93 -11.60
CA ILE A 225 -2.07 70.92 -10.78
C ILE A 225 -1.69 70.60 -9.34
N THR A 226 -2.08 71.49 -8.42
CA THR A 226 -1.94 71.30 -6.97
C THR A 226 -3.33 71.34 -6.34
N GLY A 227 -3.76 70.21 -5.77
CA GLY A 227 -5.02 70.14 -5.02
C GLY A 227 -4.96 70.94 -3.73
N LYS A 228 -6.04 71.62 -3.36
CA LYS A 228 -6.19 72.30 -2.06
C LYS A 228 -6.56 71.33 -0.93
N ASN A 229 -6.68 70.03 -1.21
CA ASN A 229 -6.97 68.95 -0.26
C ASN A 229 -8.26 69.13 0.57
N ASN A 230 -9.28 69.76 0.00
CA ASN A 230 -10.59 69.82 0.63
C ASN A 230 -11.20 68.42 0.69
N ALA A 231 -11.64 67.99 1.88
CA ALA A 231 -12.37 66.74 2.04
C ALA A 231 -13.75 66.86 1.37
N SER A 232 -14.06 65.95 0.46
CA SER A 232 -15.33 65.89 -0.26
C SER A 232 -15.64 64.42 -0.59
N ASN A 233 -16.76 63.91 -0.10
CA ASN A 233 -17.27 62.58 -0.50
C ASN A 233 -18.15 62.65 -1.76
N ASN A 234 -18.18 63.80 -2.47
CA ASN A 234 -19.03 64.01 -3.63
C ASN A 234 -18.38 63.52 -4.92
N ILE A 235 -19.22 63.23 -5.92
CA ILE A 235 -18.77 62.93 -7.29
C ILE A 235 -18.26 64.24 -7.91
N ALA A 236 -16.97 64.29 -8.28
CA ALA A 236 -16.36 65.47 -8.91
C ALA A 236 -16.72 65.57 -10.40
N ILE A 237 -16.90 64.41 -11.04
CA ILE A 237 -17.25 64.30 -12.45
C ILE A 237 -18.38 63.27 -12.59
N ASP A 238 -19.55 63.71 -13.02
CA ASP A 238 -20.75 62.87 -13.20
C ASP A 238 -21.21 62.90 -14.67
N GLY A 239 -21.02 61.79 -15.39
CA GLY A 239 -21.48 61.60 -16.76
C GLY A 239 -22.64 60.63 -16.85
N ARG A 240 -23.73 61.05 -17.50
CA ARG A 240 -24.94 60.24 -17.74
C ARG A 240 -24.89 59.59 -19.12
N GLU A 241 -25.73 58.60 -19.41
CA GLU A 241 -25.69 57.79 -20.66
C GLU A 241 -25.60 58.61 -21.97
N LEU A 242 -26.15 59.83 -22.00
CA LEU A 242 -26.13 60.70 -23.18
C LEU A 242 -24.84 61.52 -23.36
N GLY A 243 -23.90 61.51 -22.40
CA GLY A 243 -22.73 62.41 -22.38
C GLY A 243 -21.35 61.75 -22.39
N GLY A 244 -20.85 61.34 -23.57
CA GLY A 244 -19.53 60.74 -23.75
C GLY A 244 -18.39 61.75 -23.97
N MET A 245 -17.14 61.26 -23.92
CA MET A 245 -15.94 62.04 -24.27
C MET A 245 -15.19 61.34 -25.40
N TYR A 246 -14.91 62.06 -26.48
CA TYR A 246 -14.23 61.52 -27.66
C TYR A 246 -13.10 62.46 -28.07
N ALA A 247 -11.86 62.05 -27.82
CA ALA A 247 -10.68 62.82 -28.22
C ALA A 247 -9.52 61.92 -28.68
N GLY A 248 -8.52 62.50 -29.32
CA GLY A 248 -7.21 61.90 -29.57
C GLY A 248 -6.47 61.57 -28.28
N VAL A 249 -6.48 62.50 -27.32
CA VAL A 249 -5.94 62.30 -25.96
C VAL A 249 -6.96 62.73 -24.92
N ILE A 250 -7.19 61.90 -23.90
CA ILE A 250 -8.03 62.24 -22.75
C ILE A 250 -7.25 62.07 -21.44
N LYS A 251 -7.20 63.14 -20.63
CA LYS A 251 -6.71 63.12 -19.25
C LYS A 251 -7.76 63.66 -18.28
N ILE A 252 -8.13 62.88 -17.29
CA ILE A 252 -9.15 63.21 -16.28
C ILE A 252 -8.51 63.19 -14.89
N ILE A 253 -8.67 64.28 -14.15
CA ILE A 253 -8.03 64.46 -12.84
C ILE A 253 -9.06 65.02 -11.85
N SER A 254 -9.33 64.30 -10.77
CA SER A 254 -10.08 64.75 -9.60
C SER A 254 -9.15 64.86 -8.41
N THR A 255 -9.15 66.00 -7.73
CA THR A 255 -8.13 66.33 -6.71
C THR A 255 -8.65 66.53 -5.30
N ASP A 256 -9.97 66.72 -5.14
CA ASP A 256 -10.58 66.77 -3.81
C ASP A 256 -10.44 65.40 -3.15
N LYS A 257 -10.11 65.40 -1.85
CA LYS A 257 -9.90 64.17 -1.08
C LYS A 257 -11.24 63.44 -0.91
N GLY A 258 -11.33 62.21 -1.38
CA GLY A 258 -12.53 61.36 -1.41
C GLY A 258 -13.37 61.49 -2.68
N ALA A 259 -13.08 62.47 -3.55
CA ALA A 259 -13.94 62.76 -4.68
C ALA A 259 -13.68 61.85 -5.88
N GLY A 260 -14.77 61.30 -6.44
CA GLY A 260 -14.73 60.26 -7.48
C GLY A 260 -15.10 60.72 -8.88
N VAL A 261 -15.00 59.79 -9.83
CA VAL A 261 -15.47 59.91 -11.22
C VAL A 261 -16.58 58.88 -11.42
N ASN A 262 -17.75 59.30 -11.89
CA ASN A 262 -18.85 58.42 -12.28
C ASN A 262 -19.22 58.73 -13.72
N SER A 263 -19.05 57.80 -14.65
CA SER A 263 -19.43 57.99 -16.05
C SER A 263 -20.17 56.78 -16.59
N ASP A 264 -21.46 56.93 -16.86
CA ASP A 264 -22.27 55.93 -17.56
C ASP A 264 -22.12 56.00 -19.10
N ALA A 265 -21.33 56.95 -19.60
CA ALA A 265 -21.06 57.15 -21.02
C ALA A 265 -19.76 56.50 -21.50
N PHE A 266 -19.50 56.57 -22.81
CA PHE A 266 -18.27 56.08 -23.44
C PHE A 266 -17.18 57.16 -23.43
N ILE A 267 -15.99 56.82 -22.92
CA ILE A 267 -14.79 57.66 -22.96
C ILE A 267 -13.76 57.03 -23.91
N VAL A 268 -13.37 57.77 -24.95
CA VAL A 268 -12.49 57.28 -26.02
C VAL A 268 -11.29 58.21 -26.22
N SER A 269 -10.07 57.72 -25.93
CA SER A 269 -8.77 58.36 -26.20
C SER A 269 -8.07 57.69 -27.40
N LYS A 270 -8.37 58.14 -28.62
CA LYS A 270 -8.05 57.40 -29.87
C LYS A 270 -6.55 57.19 -30.13
N ASN A 271 -5.72 58.20 -29.86
CA ASN A 271 -4.34 58.24 -30.34
C ASN A 271 -3.31 57.98 -29.24
N SER A 272 -3.72 58.08 -27.96
CA SER A 272 -2.83 58.00 -26.81
C SER A 272 -3.46 57.26 -25.62
N LYS A 273 -2.69 57.18 -24.53
CA LYS A 273 -3.12 56.61 -23.26
C LYS A 273 -4.28 57.43 -22.66
N LEU A 274 -5.35 56.76 -22.27
CA LEU A 274 -6.37 57.33 -21.41
C LEU A 274 -5.85 57.34 -19.96
N GLU A 275 -5.82 58.51 -19.34
CA GLU A 275 -5.42 58.67 -17.94
C GLU A 275 -6.59 59.18 -17.10
N ILE A 276 -6.98 58.42 -16.06
CA ILE A 276 -7.99 58.84 -15.08
C ILE A 276 -7.38 58.75 -13.69
N THR A 277 -7.29 59.87 -12.98
CA THR A 277 -6.80 59.92 -11.60
C THR A 277 -7.85 60.58 -10.70
N ALA A 278 -8.18 59.93 -9.59
CA ALA A 278 -9.07 60.47 -8.56
C ALA A 278 -8.63 59.96 -7.18
N ASP A 279 -8.89 60.72 -6.11
CA ASP A 279 -8.69 60.22 -4.74
C ASP A 279 -9.83 59.26 -4.32
N GLY A 280 -11.03 59.43 -4.90
CA GLY A 280 -12.21 58.61 -4.63
C GLY A 280 -12.41 57.43 -5.58
N LYS A 281 -13.66 56.94 -5.64
CA LYS A 281 -14.09 55.85 -6.52
C LYS A 281 -14.18 56.30 -7.98
N ILE A 282 -13.67 55.48 -8.90
CA ILE A 282 -13.81 55.66 -10.35
C ILE A 282 -14.75 54.58 -10.89
N LYS A 283 -15.89 54.99 -11.41
CA LYS A 283 -16.90 54.13 -12.01
C LYS A 283 -17.12 54.53 -13.46
N VAL A 284 -16.94 53.58 -14.38
CA VAL A 284 -17.06 53.81 -15.83
C VAL A 284 -17.90 52.73 -16.50
N ASN A 285 -18.69 53.12 -17.50
CA ASN A 285 -19.42 52.17 -18.33
C ASN A 285 -18.52 51.60 -19.42
N LYS A 286 -18.00 52.46 -20.30
CA LYS A 286 -17.08 52.08 -21.37
C LYS A 286 -15.87 53.01 -21.42
N VAL A 287 -14.69 52.44 -21.55
CA VAL A 287 -13.44 53.17 -21.78
C VAL A 287 -12.64 52.51 -22.91
N GLN A 288 -12.08 53.33 -23.79
CA GLN A 288 -11.20 52.88 -24.87
C GLN A 288 -10.00 53.81 -24.99
N GLY A 289 -8.80 53.26 -25.16
CA GLY A 289 -7.62 54.05 -25.46
C GLY A 289 -6.51 53.25 -26.14
N LYS A 290 -5.47 53.92 -26.63
CA LYS A 290 -4.25 53.21 -27.07
C LYS A 290 -3.58 52.49 -25.90
N GLY A 291 -3.63 53.10 -24.72
CA GLY A 291 -3.29 52.53 -23.41
C GLY A 291 -4.30 53.00 -22.37
N ILE A 292 -4.38 52.36 -21.20
CA ILE A 292 -5.24 52.82 -20.08
C ILE A 292 -4.42 52.87 -18.79
N ASP A 293 -4.45 54.01 -18.09
CA ASP A 293 -3.97 54.19 -16.71
C ASP A 293 -5.08 54.74 -15.83
N ILE A 294 -5.43 54.01 -14.78
CA ILE A 294 -6.47 54.42 -13.84
C ILE A 294 -5.91 54.35 -12.42
N LYS A 295 -6.02 55.45 -11.68
CA LYS A 295 -5.59 55.55 -10.28
C LYS A 295 -6.73 56.10 -9.45
N GLY A 296 -7.27 55.28 -8.54
CA GLY A 296 -8.41 55.60 -7.70
C GLY A 296 -8.37 54.86 -6.37
N LYS A 297 -9.30 55.17 -5.45
CA LYS A 297 -9.49 54.34 -4.24
C LYS A 297 -10.17 53.01 -4.57
N GLU A 298 -11.18 53.07 -5.43
CA GLU A 298 -11.92 51.93 -5.96
C GLU A 298 -12.12 52.12 -7.46
N TYR A 299 -12.15 51.02 -8.21
CA TYR A 299 -12.48 51.03 -9.64
C TYR A 299 -13.65 50.09 -9.93
N GLU A 300 -14.65 50.55 -10.69
CA GLU A 300 -15.79 49.76 -11.15
C GLU A 300 -16.02 49.95 -12.65
N GLN A 301 -15.85 48.87 -13.42
CA GLN A 301 -16.21 48.81 -14.84
C GLN A 301 -17.57 48.11 -15.00
N LYS A 302 -18.54 48.77 -15.65
CA LYS A 302 -19.86 48.19 -15.93
C LYS A 302 -19.95 47.43 -17.25
N ASP A 303 -19.21 47.84 -18.29
CA ASP A 303 -19.26 47.18 -19.60
C ASP A 303 -17.87 46.82 -20.19
N LEU A 304 -17.13 47.79 -20.73
CA LEU A 304 -15.91 47.50 -21.49
C LEU A 304 -14.75 48.43 -21.12
N ALA A 305 -13.57 47.86 -20.89
CA ALA A 305 -12.30 48.56 -21.00
C ALA A 305 -11.47 47.92 -22.11
N TYR A 306 -11.15 48.68 -23.17
CA TYR A 306 -10.40 48.19 -24.32
C TYR A 306 -9.13 49.01 -24.56
N SER A 307 -8.00 48.32 -24.73
CA SER A 307 -6.69 48.93 -24.98
C SER A 307 -5.94 48.26 -26.13
N ASP A 308 -5.40 49.05 -27.06
CA ASP A 308 -4.50 48.54 -28.10
C ASP A 308 -3.10 48.17 -27.55
N GLU A 309 -2.76 48.65 -26.35
CA GLU A 309 -1.54 48.34 -25.63
C GLU A 309 -1.88 47.68 -24.27
N GLY A 310 -1.41 48.24 -23.15
CA GLY A 310 -1.63 47.71 -21.80
C GLY A 310 -2.74 48.44 -21.05
N ILE A 311 -3.21 47.80 -19.97
CA ILE A 311 -4.13 48.39 -19.00
C ILE A 311 -3.46 48.32 -17.63
N SER A 312 -3.38 49.45 -16.93
CA SER A 312 -2.88 49.54 -15.56
C SER A 312 -3.93 50.20 -14.68
N ILE A 313 -4.44 49.47 -13.70
CA ILE A 313 -5.43 49.95 -12.74
C ILE A 313 -4.84 49.82 -11.35
N ASN A 314 -4.73 50.94 -10.64
CA ASN A 314 -4.28 51.00 -9.25
C ASN A 314 -5.42 51.50 -8.37
N ALA A 315 -5.98 50.59 -7.59
CA ALA A 315 -7.08 50.83 -6.66
C ALA A 315 -7.09 49.73 -5.58
N ASP A 316 -7.66 50.01 -4.41
CA ASP A 316 -7.75 48.99 -3.34
C ASP A 316 -8.70 47.86 -3.74
N LYS A 317 -9.81 48.22 -4.39
CA LYS A 317 -10.83 47.29 -4.94
C LYS A 317 -11.07 47.56 -6.41
N ILE A 318 -11.15 46.50 -7.20
CA ILE A 318 -11.35 46.53 -8.65
C ILE A 318 -12.51 45.59 -8.98
N LYS A 319 -13.62 46.12 -9.50
CA LYS A 319 -14.79 45.34 -9.92
C LYS A 319 -14.96 45.42 -11.43
N LEU A 320 -14.91 44.27 -12.09
CA LEU A 320 -14.98 44.14 -13.55
C LEU A 320 -16.25 43.38 -13.95
N SER A 321 -17.13 44.04 -14.71
CA SER A 321 -18.39 43.48 -15.18
C SER A 321 -18.69 43.88 -16.64
N GLY A 322 -19.67 43.20 -17.25
CA GLY A 322 -20.11 43.41 -18.63
C GLY A 322 -19.25 42.72 -19.68
N THR A 323 -19.03 43.36 -20.83
CA THR A 323 -18.31 42.78 -21.98
C THR A 323 -16.89 42.32 -21.63
N GLY A 324 -16.13 43.11 -20.87
CA GLY A 324 -14.80 42.69 -20.43
C GLY A 324 -13.72 43.76 -20.34
N THR A 325 -12.53 43.32 -19.93
CA THR A 325 -11.31 44.12 -19.87
C THR A 325 -10.31 43.48 -20.83
N GLN A 326 -10.04 44.16 -21.94
CA GLN A 326 -9.33 43.58 -23.08
C GLN A 326 -8.14 44.44 -23.48
N ALA A 327 -6.97 43.81 -23.64
CA ALA A 327 -5.73 44.50 -23.98
C ALA A 327 -4.87 43.66 -24.95
N ASN A 328 -4.13 44.27 -25.88
CA ASN A 328 -3.14 43.51 -26.67
C ASN A 328 -1.83 43.28 -25.92
N LYS A 329 -1.55 44.02 -24.84
CA LYS A 329 -0.37 43.84 -23.97
C LYS A 329 -0.79 43.53 -22.53
N GLN A 330 0.16 43.58 -21.60
CA GLN A 330 -0.05 43.30 -20.18
C GLN A 330 -1.24 44.06 -19.56
N ILE A 331 -2.04 43.34 -18.76
CA ILE A 331 -3.05 43.90 -17.85
C ILE A 331 -2.49 43.82 -16.42
N ASN A 332 -2.36 44.95 -15.74
CA ASN A 332 -1.92 45.05 -14.34
C ASN A 332 -3.07 45.60 -13.48
N LEU A 333 -3.56 44.79 -12.54
CA LEU A 333 -4.65 45.11 -11.63
C LEU A 333 -4.11 45.14 -10.19
N ASN A 334 -3.70 46.31 -9.72
CA ASN A 334 -2.99 46.46 -8.44
C ASN A 334 -3.95 46.60 -7.24
N GLY A 335 -4.91 45.68 -7.11
CA GLY A 335 -5.96 45.70 -6.08
C GLY A 335 -6.61 44.35 -5.83
N ALA A 336 -7.59 44.30 -4.92
CA ALA A 336 -8.46 43.14 -4.77
C ALA A 336 -9.45 43.09 -5.94
N VAL A 337 -9.32 42.12 -6.84
CA VAL A 337 -10.12 42.04 -8.07
C VAL A 337 -11.32 41.12 -7.90
N GLU A 338 -12.51 41.63 -8.19
CA GLU A 338 -13.74 40.87 -8.43
C GLU A 338 -14.09 40.92 -9.92
N ASN A 339 -13.92 39.80 -10.62
CA ASN A 339 -14.21 39.68 -12.04
C ASN A 339 -15.44 38.81 -12.30
N SER A 340 -16.47 39.37 -12.92
CA SER A 340 -17.59 38.63 -13.51
C SER A 340 -17.65 38.71 -15.04
N ALA A 341 -16.67 39.36 -15.68
CA ALA A 341 -16.60 39.59 -17.11
C ALA A 341 -15.51 38.74 -17.80
N THR A 342 -15.24 39.01 -19.08
CA THR A 342 -14.08 38.47 -19.79
C THR A 342 -12.86 39.37 -19.58
N ILE A 343 -11.79 38.84 -19.00
CA ILE A 343 -10.46 39.45 -19.07
C ILE A 343 -9.70 38.78 -20.22
N TYR A 344 -9.27 39.54 -21.21
CA TYR A 344 -8.51 39.03 -22.35
C TYR A 344 -7.22 39.82 -22.56
N THR A 345 -6.08 39.12 -22.64
CA THR A 345 -4.80 39.71 -23.00
C THR A 345 -3.93 38.80 -23.86
N LYS A 346 -3.26 39.36 -24.86
CA LYS A 346 -2.26 38.64 -25.67
C LYS A 346 -0.90 38.50 -24.99
N GLU A 347 -0.67 39.19 -23.87
CA GLU A 347 0.50 39.01 -23.02
C GLU A 347 0.07 38.35 -21.71
N GLY A 348 0.19 39.04 -20.56
CA GLY A 348 -0.12 38.49 -19.25
C GLY A 348 -1.10 39.31 -18.44
N LEU A 349 -1.66 38.65 -17.44
CA LEU A 349 -2.42 39.26 -16.35
C LEU A 349 -1.55 39.24 -15.10
N LYS A 350 -1.43 40.39 -14.44
CA LYS A 350 -0.85 40.50 -13.10
C LYS A 350 -1.86 41.15 -12.16
N THR A 351 -2.13 40.52 -11.03
CA THR A 351 -3.07 41.03 -10.02
C THR A 351 -2.60 40.72 -8.60
N LYS A 352 -3.07 41.48 -7.61
CA LYS A 352 -2.83 41.16 -6.19
C LYS A 352 -3.68 39.98 -5.75
N ASP A 353 -4.99 40.14 -5.70
CA ASP A 353 -5.93 39.05 -5.42
C ASP A 353 -6.92 38.92 -6.58
N LEU A 354 -7.48 37.73 -6.80
CA LEU A 354 -8.45 37.50 -7.86
C LEU A 354 -9.60 36.59 -7.41
N THR A 355 -10.80 37.16 -7.38
CA THR A 355 -12.06 36.41 -7.34
C THR A 355 -12.69 36.43 -8.73
N ASN A 356 -12.67 35.30 -9.42
CA ASN A 356 -13.15 35.16 -10.79
C ASN A 356 -14.44 34.32 -10.84
N THR A 357 -15.53 34.89 -11.33
CA THR A 357 -16.75 34.18 -11.74
C THR A 357 -16.98 34.21 -13.26
N GLY A 358 -16.24 35.06 -13.98
CA GLY A 358 -16.26 35.19 -15.44
C GLY A 358 -15.20 34.34 -16.14
N THR A 359 -14.63 34.88 -17.22
CA THR A 359 -13.59 34.22 -18.02
C THR A 359 -12.30 35.03 -17.98
N VAL A 360 -11.16 34.38 -17.74
CA VAL A 360 -9.83 34.99 -17.84
C VAL A 360 -9.03 34.23 -18.89
N GLN A 361 -8.57 34.92 -19.91
CA GLN A 361 -7.74 34.40 -20.98
C GLN A 361 -6.49 35.27 -21.15
N ALA A 362 -5.33 34.72 -20.80
CA ALA A 362 -4.04 35.37 -21.04
C ALA A 362 -3.17 34.45 -21.90
N ILE A 363 -2.62 34.94 -23.01
CA ILE A 363 -1.81 34.07 -23.87
C ILE A 363 -0.50 33.65 -23.19
N ASN A 364 0.18 34.55 -22.47
CA ASN A 364 1.52 34.29 -21.92
C ASN A 364 1.46 33.81 -20.46
N LYS A 365 1.08 34.65 -19.49
CA LYS A 365 1.15 34.25 -18.07
C LYS A 365 0.07 34.91 -17.22
N ILE A 366 -0.31 34.24 -16.14
CA ILE A 366 -1.21 34.77 -15.12
C ILE A 366 -0.46 34.75 -13.79
N GLU A 367 -0.24 35.92 -13.21
CA GLU A 367 0.40 36.08 -11.90
C GLU A 367 -0.59 36.71 -10.91
N VAL A 368 -0.95 35.95 -9.88
CA VAL A 368 -1.73 36.42 -8.74
C VAL A 368 -0.77 36.48 -7.54
N GLU A 369 -0.41 37.66 -7.05
CA GLU A 369 0.55 37.79 -5.94
C GLU A 369 0.00 37.27 -4.60
N GLY A 370 -1.32 37.22 -4.48
CA GLY A 370 -2.12 36.79 -3.33
C GLY A 370 -2.98 35.58 -3.65
N ASN A 371 -4.22 35.60 -3.18
CA ASN A 371 -5.12 34.45 -3.24
C ASN A 371 -5.98 34.46 -4.53
N LEU A 372 -6.24 33.26 -5.05
CA LEU A 372 -7.05 33.04 -6.24
C LEU A 372 -8.31 32.24 -5.89
N THR A 373 -9.49 32.84 -6.05
CA THR A 373 -10.77 32.12 -6.01
C THR A 373 -11.37 32.09 -7.41
N ASN A 374 -11.30 30.93 -8.06
CA ASN A 374 -11.82 30.70 -9.41
C ASN A 374 -13.11 29.87 -9.41
N ARG A 375 -14.25 30.53 -9.61
CA ARG A 375 -15.56 29.93 -9.86
C ARG A 375 -15.98 29.97 -11.33
N GLY A 376 -15.20 30.66 -12.17
CA GLY A 376 -15.38 30.78 -13.61
C GLY A 376 -14.35 29.96 -14.40
N GLU A 377 -13.86 30.52 -15.50
CA GLU A 377 -12.86 29.87 -16.35
C GLU A 377 -11.57 30.67 -16.39
N ILE A 378 -10.43 29.99 -16.25
CA ILE A 378 -9.10 30.55 -16.42
C ILE A 378 -8.36 29.70 -17.44
N LEU A 379 -7.84 30.35 -18.50
CA LEU A 379 -7.03 29.72 -19.53
C LEU A 379 -5.77 30.54 -19.78
N THR A 380 -4.60 29.90 -19.77
CA THR A 380 -3.34 30.49 -20.22
C THR A 380 -2.47 29.50 -20.99
N ASN A 381 -1.77 29.98 -22.04
CA ASN A 381 -0.79 29.14 -22.73
C ASN A 381 0.58 29.14 -22.04
N GLY A 382 0.79 29.91 -20.97
CA GLY A 382 1.99 29.75 -20.15
C GLY A 382 1.65 29.41 -18.69
N ASN A 383 2.36 30.05 -17.77
CA ASN A 383 2.30 29.71 -16.34
C ASN A 383 1.16 30.41 -15.63
N LEU A 384 0.59 29.73 -14.62
CA LEU A 384 -0.22 30.35 -13.59
C LEU A 384 0.51 30.27 -12.24
N THR A 385 0.68 31.41 -11.58
CA THR A 385 1.19 31.49 -10.21
C THR A 385 0.17 32.16 -9.28
N ALA A 386 0.01 31.61 -8.08
CA ALA A 386 -0.84 32.17 -7.03
C ALA A 386 -0.36 31.71 -5.64
N LYS A 387 -0.89 32.29 -4.55
CA LYS A 387 -0.78 31.70 -3.21
C LYS A 387 -1.84 30.61 -3.02
N ASP A 388 -2.80 30.80 -2.13
CA ASP A 388 -3.86 29.85 -1.90
C ASP A 388 -4.90 29.96 -3.02
N THR A 389 -5.17 28.83 -3.67
CA THR A 389 -6.03 28.74 -4.84
C THR A 389 -7.22 27.82 -4.59
N ILE A 390 -8.42 28.35 -4.75
CA ILE A 390 -9.68 27.60 -4.78
C ILE A 390 -10.18 27.59 -6.21
N SER A 391 -10.36 26.42 -6.83
CA SER A 391 -10.97 26.30 -8.15
C SER A 391 -12.14 25.34 -8.16
N THR A 392 -13.33 25.86 -8.50
CA THR A 392 -14.57 25.07 -8.52
C THR A 392 -15.11 24.80 -9.92
N LYS A 393 -14.47 25.33 -10.97
CA LYS A 393 -14.90 25.16 -12.36
C LYS A 393 -13.74 24.77 -13.27
N LYS A 394 -13.00 25.71 -13.86
CA LYS A 394 -11.93 25.38 -14.83
C LYS A 394 -10.71 26.29 -14.71
N LEU A 395 -9.55 25.68 -14.54
CA LEU A 395 -8.23 26.32 -14.56
C LEU A 395 -7.31 25.50 -15.46
N ILE A 396 -6.90 26.07 -16.60
CA ILE A 396 -5.95 25.43 -17.52
C ILE A 396 -4.76 26.36 -17.75
N ALA A 397 -3.55 25.88 -17.48
CA ALA A 397 -2.32 26.60 -17.73
C ALA A 397 -1.33 25.66 -18.42
N LYS A 398 -0.98 25.91 -19.70
CA LYS A 398 -0.19 24.94 -20.47
C LYS A 398 1.23 24.74 -19.93
N GLU A 399 1.93 25.81 -19.55
CA GLU A 399 3.35 25.71 -19.12
C GLU A 399 3.55 25.43 -17.63
N GLY A 400 2.47 25.38 -16.84
CA GLY A 400 2.54 24.94 -15.45
C GLY A 400 1.61 25.69 -14.51
N VAL A 401 1.39 25.10 -13.34
CA VAL A 401 0.65 25.71 -12.23
C VAL A 401 1.55 25.66 -10.99
N SER A 402 1.79 26.82 -10.36
CA SER A 402 2.54 26.90 -9.11
C SER A 402 1.72 27.66 -8.06
N VAL A 403 1.34 26.97 -6.99
CA VAL A 403 0.49 27.53 -5.93
C VAL A 403 1.00 27.12 -4.55
N ASP A 404 0.57 27.84 -3.50
CA ASP A 404 0.84 27.41 -2.14
C ASP A 404 -0.08 26.25 -1.76
N LYS A 405 -1.38 26.52 -1.64
CA LYS A 405 -2.42 25.52 -1.37
C LYS A 405 -3.36 25.42 -2.57
N LEU A 406 -3.81 24.22 -2.90
CA LEU A 406 -4.82 23.99 -3.95
C LEU A 406 -6.06 23.29 -3.38
N GLU A 407 -7.20 23.95 -3.45
CA GLU A 407 -8.52 23.35 -3.24
C GLU A 407 -9.25 23.26 -4.58
N ASN A 408 -9.43 22.04 -5.09
CA ASN A 408 -10.07 21.81 -6.38
C ASN A 408 -11.37 21.01 -6.22
N SER A 409 -12.47 21.54 -6.77
CA SER A 409 -13.71 20.79 -7.03
C SER A 409 -14.14 20.82 -8.50
N GLY A 410 -13.35 21.50 -9.36
CA GLY A 410 -13.54 21.57 -10.81
C GLY A 410 -12.46 20.82 -11.58
N ILE A 411 -11.91 21.46 -12.61
CA ILE A 411 -10.83 20.94 -13.46
C ILE A 411 -9.60 21.84 -13.30
N VAL A 412 -8.47 21.24 -12.96
CA VAL A 412 -7.13 21.85 -13.03
C VAL A 412 -6.29 21.03 -13.99
N ALA A 413 -5.78 21.65 -15.06
CA ALA A 413 -5.00 20.93 -16.07
C ALA A 413 -3.78 21.71 -16.60
N THR A 414 -2.70 20.98 -16.90
CA THR A 414 -1.47 21.54 -17.48
C THR A 414 -0.73 20.53 -18.38
N GLU A 415 0.06 21.02 -19.34
CA GLU A 415 0.98 20.21 -20.16
C GLU A 415 2.37 20.07 -19.51
N LYS A 416 2.60 20.74 -18.37
CA LYS A 416 3.86 20.69 -17.60
C LYS A 416 3.57 20.27 -16.16
N ASP A 417 4.28 20.86 -15.20
CA ASP A 417 4.24 20.47 -13.80
C ASP A 417 3.16 21.25 -13.04
N ILE A 418 2.58 20.60 -12.03
CA ILE A 418 1.80 21.25 -10.97
C ILE A 418 2.64 21.19 -9.69
N ASN A 419 3.03 22.36 -9.17
CA ASN A 419 3.78 22.49 -7.93
C ASN A 419 2.88 23.13 -6.86
N ILE A 420 2.67 22.41 -5.76
CA ILE A 420 1.85 22.83 -4.62
C ILE A 420 2.73 22.83 -3.38
N ASN A 421 3.08 24.02 -2.88
CA ASN A 421 4.07 24.18 -1.80
C ASN A 421 3.54 23.77 -0.41
N LYS A 422 2.22 23.60 -0.27
CA LYS A 422 1.53 23.19 0.95
C LYS A 422 0.61 21.99 0.64
N ASN A 423 -0.66 22.07 1.03
CA ASN A 423 -1.63 20.99 0.94
C ASN A 423 -2.43 21.00 -0.37
N LEU A 424 -2.79 19.79 -0.81
CA LEU A 424 -3.74 19.55 -1.90
C LEU A 424 -5.04 18.98 -1.34
N ILE A 425 -6.16 19.66 -1.58
CA ILE A 425 -7.51 19.15 -1.33
C ILE A 425 -8.22 19.03 -2.67
N ASN A 426 -8.46 17.80 -3.13
CA ASN A 426 -9.06 17.53 -4.43
C ASN A 426 -10.36 16.74 -4.29
N SER A 427 -11.44 17.27 -4.86
CA SER A 427 -12.73 16.59 -5.09
C SER A 427 -13.15 16.61 -6.57
N GLY A 428 -12.39 17.30 -7.42
CA GLY A 428 -12.60 17.39 -8.86
C GLY A 428 -11.57 16.57 -9.65
N ASN A 429 -11.14 17.09 -10.80
CA ASN A 429 -10.16 16.46 -11.68
C ASN A 429 -8.88 17.30 -11.76
N ILE A 430 -7.73 16.68 -11.54
CA ILE A 430 -6.40 17.25 -11.72
C ILE A 430 -5.65 16.43 -12.76
N GLN A 431 -5.13 17.08 -13.80
CA GLN A 431 -4.41 16.43 -14.88
C GLN A 431 -3.11 17.18 -15.22
N ALA A 432 -2.00 16.46 -15.29
CA ALA A 432 -0.72 17.02 -15.71
C ALA A 432 -0.02 16.07 -16.69
N ILE A 433 0.57 16.59 -17.76
CA ILE A 433 1.52 15.78 -18.55
C ILE A 433 2.86 15.66 -17.79
N GLY A 434 3.30 16.74 -17.15
CA GLY A 434 4.44 16.74 -16.25
C GLY A 434 4.09 16.24 -14.86
N LYS A 435 4.98 16.51 -13.90
CA LYS A 435 4.92 16.01 -12.53
C LYS A 435 3.86 16.74 -11.71
N ILE A 436 3.33 16.07 -10.70
CA ILE A 436 2.51 16.70 -9.67
C ILE A 436 3.27 16.57 -8.35
N ASN A 437 3.77 17.70 -7.85
CA ASN A 437 4.55 17.77 -6.61
C ASN A 437 3.74 18.51 -5.55
N VAL A 438 3.44 17.84 -4.44
CA VAL A 438 2.84 18.41 -3.24
C VAL A 438 3.86 18.32 -2.11
N THR A 439 4.21 19.44 -1.50
CA THR A 439 5.24 19.44 -0.44
C THR A 439 4.70 18.98 0.91
N GLU A 440 3.39 19.13 1.15
CA GLU A 440 2.70 18.64 2.34
C GLU A 440 1.70 17.52 1.98
N ASP A 441 0.50 17.54 2.57
CA ASP A 441 -0.44 16.44 2.55
C ASP A 441 -1.43 16.56 1.38
N THR A 442 -1.95 15.41 0.97
CA THR A 442 -2.97 15.31 -0.09
C THR A 442 -4.23 14.61 0.43
N ASP A 443 -5.37 15.31 0.41
CA ASP A 443 -6.72 14.71 0.54
C ASP A 443 -7.38 14.66 -0.84
N ASN A 444 -7.35 13.49 -1.48
CA ASN A 444 -7.87 13.25 -2.82
C ASN A 444 -9.14 12.40 -2.82
N LYS A 445 -10.29 13.07 -2.87
CA LYS A 445 -11.63 12.49 -3.11
C LYS A 445 -12.03 12.50 -4.60
N GLY A 446 -11.23 13.15 -5.44
CA GLY A 446 -11.43 13.28 -6.88
C GLY A 446 -10.50 12.38 -7.71
N GLU A 447 -10.16 12.85 -8.91
CA GLU A 447 -9.18 12.18 -9.78
C GLU A 447 -7.90 13.01 -9.89
N VAL A 448 -6.76 12.37 -9.70
CA VAL A 448 -5.42 12.92 -9.97
C VAL A 448 -4.74 12.02 -10.99
N LEU A 449 -4.40 12.58 -12.14
CA LEU A 449 -3.78 11.87 -13.26
C LEU A 449 -2.52 12.60 -13.71
N THR A 450 -1.38 11.91 -13.78
CA THR A 450 -0.15 12.45 -14.36
C THR A 450 0.52 11.47 -15.32
N ASN A 451 1.01 11.99 -16.46
CA ASN A 451 1.88 11.22 -17.36
C ASN A 451 3.34 11.16 -16.88
N SER A 452 3.65 11.75 -15.74
CA SER A 452 4.95 11.62 -15.07
C SER A 452 4.75 11.14 -13.62
N SER A 453 5.48 11.69 -12.65
CA SER A 453 5.46 11.25 -11.25
C SER A 453 4.52 12.07 -10.37
N PHE A 454 3.97 11.44 -9.34
CA PHE A 454 3.27 12.11 -8.23
C PHE A 454 4.10 12.00 -6.94
N THR A 455 4.27 13.11 -6.23
CA THR A 455 4.91 13.13 -4.90
C THR A 455 4.11 13.92 -3.88
N SER A 456 3.98 13.42 -2.66
CA SER A 456 3.34 14.11 -1.52
C SER A 456 3.88 13.56 -0.19
N LYS A 457 3.56 14.17 0.96
CA LYS A 457 3.76 13.56 2.28
C LYS A 457 2.66 12.54 2.57
N ASP A 458 1.75 12.83 3.49
CA ASP A 458 0.66 11.93 3.83
C ASP A 458 -0.45 12.08 2.78
N THR A 459 -0.79 10.98 2.11
CA THR A 459 -1.75 10.95 1.02
C THR A 459 -2.94 10.08 1.38
N ILE A 460 -4.12 10.68 1.38
CA ILE A 460 -5.40 9.97 1.45
C ILE A 460 -6.01 10.02 0.05
N THR A 461 -6.39 8.86 -0.49
CA THR A 461 -7.13 8.81 -1.74
C THR A 461 -8.31 7.84 -1.68
N THR A 462 -9.47 8.34 -2.05
CA THR A 462 -10.73 7.58 -2.02
C THR A 462 -11.30 7.28 -3.40
N LYS A 463 -10.71 7.85 -4.47
CA LYS A 463 -11.18 7.66 -5.85
C LYS A 463 -10.07 7.25 -6.81
N LYS A 464 -9.27 8.18 -7.37
CA LYS A 464 -8.18 7.81 -8.30
C LYS A 464 -6.92 8.66 -8.11
N LEU A 465 -5.79 7.99 -8.01
CA LEU A 465 -4.45 8.54 -8.12
C LEU A 465 -3.63 7.69 -9.10
N ILE A 466 -3.37 8.21 -10.30
CA ILE A 466 -2.65 7.47 -11.34
C ILE A 466 -1.47 8.29 -11.84
N ALA A 467 -0.28 7.70 -11.82
CA ALA A 467 0.94 8.33 -12.29
C ALA A 467 1.78 7.37 -13.13
N LYS A 468 2.23 7.75 -14.33
CA LYS A 468 3.04 6.85 -15.17
C LYS A 468 4.45 6.63 -14.63
N ASP A 469 5.15 7.67 -14.18
CA ASP A 469 6.57 7.58 -13.79
C ASP A 469 6.81 7.26 -12.31
N GLY A 470 5.77 6.90 -11.57
CA GLY A 470 5.89 6.48 -10.17
C GLY A 470 5.13 7.37 -9.21
N ILE A 471 4.89 6.82 -8.02
CA ILE A 471 4.24 7.50 -6.91
C ILE A 471 5.18 7.40 -5.71
N SER A 472 5.50 8.53 -5.09
CA SER A 472 6.32 8.57 -3.87
C SER A 472 5.60 9.36 -2.79
N VAL A 473 5.26 8.69 -1.69
CA VAL A 473 4.53 9.31 -0.57
C VAL A 473 5.14 8.91 0.76
N ASP A 474 4.89 9.71 1.81
CA ASP A 474 5.31 9.33 3.16
C ASP A 474 4.35 8.29 3.73
N LYS A 475 3.07 8.60 3.90
CA LYS A 475 2.03 7.61 4.22
C LYS A 475 0.97 7.56 3.13
N LEU A 476 0.36 6.38 2.97
CA LEU A 476 -0.72 6.18 2.00
C LEU A 476 -1.93 5.53 2.67
N GLU A 477 -3.08 6.22 2.65
CA GLU A 477 -4.38 5.65 2.93
C GLU A 477 -5.21 5.59 1.65
N ASN A 478 -5.37 4.39 1.09
CA ASN A 478 -6.11 4.16 -0.14
C ASN A 478 -7.43 3.44 0.11
N SER A 479 -8.53 4.01 -0.36
CA SER A 479 -9.82 3.33 -0.51
C SER A 479 -10.39 3.39 -1.94
N GLY A 480 -9.64 3.98 -2.87
CA GLY A 480 -9.95 4.03 -4.30
C GLY A 480 -8.96 3.21 -5.12
N ILE A 481 -8.46 3.81 -6.21
CA ILE A 481 -7.46 3.21 -7.10
C ILE A 481 -6.17 4.04 -7.03
N VAL A 482 -5.07 3.38 -6.70
CA VAL A 482 -3.71 3.91 -6.86
C VAL A 482 -3.01 3.07 -7.91
N ALA A 483 -2.56 3.69 -9.01
CA ALA A 483 -1.92 2.95 -10.10
C ALA A 483 -0.68 3.65 -10.66
N THR A 484 0.34 2.87 -11.01
CA THR A 484 1.54 3.39 -11.67
C THR A 484 2.23 2.39 -12.60
N ASP A 485 2.82 2.89 -13.69
CA ASP A 485 3.62 2.07 -14.61
C ASP A 485 5.07 1.83 -14.10
N LYS A 486 5.45 2.51 -13.01
CA LYS A 486 6.76 2.37 -12.36
C LYS A 486 6.59 1.91 -10.91
N ASN A 487 7.28 2.57 -9.99
CA ASN A 487 7.36 2.15 -8.60
C ASN A 487 6.31 2.90 -7.78
N LEU A 488 5.74 2.21 -6.80
CA LEU A 488 5.09 2.85 -5.66
C LEU A 488 6.05 2.80 -4.47
N ASN A 489 6.46 3.97 -3.99
CA ASN A 489 7.32 4.11 -2.81
C ASN A 489 6.51 4.75 -1.67
N VAL A 490 6.45 4.07 -0.52
CA VAL A 490 5.81 4.57 0.72
C VAL A 490 6.85 4.58 1.84
N ASN A 491 7.25 5.76 2.32
CA ASN A 491 8.30 5.89 3.35
C ASN A 491 7.82 5.55 4.77
N GLY A 492 6.51 5.45 4.97
CA GLY A 492 5.84 5.19 6.24
C GLY A 492 4.86 4.03 6.11
N ASP A 493 3.70 4.16 6.76
CA ASP A 493 2.68 3.12 6.77
C ASP A 493 1.78 3.17 5.53
N LEU A 494 1.35 2.00 5.08
CA LEU A 494 0.36 1.82 4.03
C LEU A 494 -0.92 1.21 4.63
N LYS A 495 -2.05 1.91 4.49
CA LYS A 495 -3.38 1.36 4.71
C LYS A 495 -4.11 1.25 3.38
N ASN A 496 -4.47 0.04 2.99
CA ASN A 496 -5.16 -0.22 1.73
C ASN A 496 -6.50 -0.91 1.95
N LYS A 497 -7.58 -0.25 1.56
CA LYS A 497 -8.95 -0.79 1.44
C LYS A 497 -9.41 -0.88 -0.02
N GLY A 498 -8.69 -0.21 -0.93
CA GLY A 498 -9.01 -0.15 -2.35
C GLY A 498 -8.08 -1.04 -3.18
N LYS A 499 -7.80 -0.62 -4.42
CA LYS A 499 -6.87 -1.30 -5.33
C LYS A 499 -5.58 -0.52 -5.49
N ILE A 500 -4.45 -1.19 -5.34
CA ILE A 500 -3.12 -0.70 -5.63
C ILE A 500 -2.51 -1.55 -6.74
N GLN A 501 -2.06 -0.91 -7.81
CA GLN A 501 -1.40 -1.58 -8.94
C GLN A 501 -0.11 -0.86 -9.33
N ALA A 502 1.02 -1.56 -9.28
CA ALA A 502 2.28 -1.08 -9.83
C ALA A 502 2.76 -2.02 -10.94
N ALA A 503 3.21 -1.50 -12.08
CA ALA A 503 3.80 -2.35 -13.12
C ALA A 503 5.27 -2.73 -12.82
N ASN A 504 5.94 -2.03 -11.89
CA ASN A 504 7.30 -2.37 -11.46
C ASN A 504 7.33 -2.85 -10.01
N ARG A 505 7.98 -2.15 -9.06
CA ARG A 505 8.05 -2.60 -7.65
C ARG A 505 7.15 -1.80 -6.73
N ILE A 506 6.79 -2.39 -5.60
CA ILE A 506 6.18 -1.68 -4.46
C ILE A 506 7.15 -1.74 -3.30
N ASP A 507 7.65 -0.59 -2.84
CA ASP A 507 8.57 -0.47 -1.72
C ASP A 507 7.90 0.27 -0.56
N ILE A 508 7.76 -0.39 0.60
CA ILE A 508 7.11 0.16 1.80
C ILE A 508 8.08 0.04 2.98
N LYS A 509 8.39 1.17 3.61
CA LYS A 509 9.41 1.22 4.68
C LYS A 509 8.86 0.90 6.08
N ASN A 510 7.55 0.93 6.29
CA ASN A 510 6.94 0.58 7.57
C ASN A 510 5.86 -0.51 7.40
N ASN A 511 4.74 -0.41 8.13
CA ASN A 511 3.74 -1.47 8.19
C ASN A 511 2.71 -1.37 7.07
N VAL A 512 2.08 -2.50 6.77
CA VAL A 512 0.98 -2.61 5.82
C VAL A 512 -0.25 -3.17 6.51
N ASP A 513 -1.35 -2.46 6.43
CA ASP A 513 -2.69 -2.95 6.71
C ASP A 513 -3.46 -3.04 5.39
N ASN A 514 -3.63 -4.25 4.88
CA ASN A 514 -4.31 -4.50 3.61
C ASN A 514 -5.62 -5.25 3.86
N SER A 515 -6.72 -4.61 3.47
CA SER A 515 -8.06 -5.22 3.33
C SER A 515 -8.62 -5.14 1.90
N GLY A 516 -7.89 -4.48 1.00
CA GLY A 516 -8.18 -4.41 -0.43
C GLY A 516 -7.28 -5.32 -1.27
N GLU A 517 -6.87 -4.85 -2.45
CA GLU A 517 -5.98 -5.56 -3.37
C GLU A 517 -4.66 -4.79 -3.54
N ILE A 518 -3.53 -5.46 -3.35
CA ILE A 518 -2.19 -4.97 -3.70
C ILE A 518 -1.63 -5.90 -4.77
N GLN A 519 -1.42 -5.36 -5.98
CA GLN A 519 -0.92 -6.10 -7.12
C GLN A 519 0.32 -5.46 -7.73
N THR A 520 1.30 -6.28 -8.10
CA THR A 520 2.43 -5.82 -8.91
C THR A 520 3.04 -6.88 -9.82
N LEU A 521 3.72 -6.47 -10.90
CA LEU A 521 4.43 -7.36 -11.81
C LEU A 521 5.88 -7.65 -11.40
N ASP A 522 6.46 -6.87 -10.49
CA ASP A 522 7.79 -7.16 -9.90
C ASP A 522 7.66 -7.29 -8.37
N ASN A 523 8.71 -7.00 -7.60
CA ASN A 523 8.76 -7.32 -6.18
C ASN A 523 7.89 -6.40 -5.30
N ILE A 524 7.39 -6.97 -4.21
CA ILE A 524 6.83 -6.22 -3.06
C ILE A 524 7.85 -6.30 -1.92
N ASN A 525 8.42 -5.16 -1.54
CA ASN A 525 9.38 -5.07 -0.44
C ASN A 525 8.79 -4.27 0.72
N ILE A 526 8.52 -4.95 1.83
CA ILE A 526 7.96 -4.35 3.04
C ILE A 526 9.01 -4.50 4.15
N LYS A 527 9.40 -3.39 4.79
CA LYS A 527 10.35 -3.45 5.91
C LYS A 527 9.69 -3.68 7.27
N GLY A 528 8.42 -3.28 7.42
CA GLY A 528 7.62 -3.51 8.62
C GLY A 528 6.77 -4.79 8.55
N ASN A 529 5.75 -4.83 9.40
CA ASN A 529 4.82 -5.95 9.52
C ASN A 529 3.66 -5.82 8.53
N VAL A 530 3.05 -6.95 8.16
CA VAL A 530 1.89 -7.02 7.28
C VAL A 530 0.72 -7.65 8.04
N VAL A 531 -0.41 -6.95 8.03
CA VAL A 531 -1.72 -7.51 8.34
C VAL A 531 -2.49 -7.55 7.04
N ASN A 532 -2.78 -8.76 6.54
CA ASN A 532 -3.46 -8.97 5.26
C ASN A 532 -4.80 -9.68 5.48
N THR A 533 -5.88 -8.92 5.35
CA THR A 533 -7.27 -9.42 5.23
C THR A 533 -7.79 -9.33 3.80
N GLY A 534 -7.00 -8.77 2.88
CA GLY A 534 -7.26 -8.65 1.45
C GLY A 534 -6.38 -9.57 0.59
N ASP A 535 -6.09 -9.14 -0.64
CA ASP A 535 -5.28 -9.88 -1.59
C ASP A 535 -3.93 -9.19 -1.81
N ILE A 536 -2.83 -9.95 -1.70
CA ILE A 536 -1.48 -9.53 -2.09
C ILE A 536 -1.01 -10.44 -3.22
N LEU A 537 -0.80 -9.87 -4.39
CA LEU A 537 -0.51 -10.59 -5.63
C LEU A 537 0.76 -10.02 -6.28
N THR A 538 1.76 -10.85 -6.55
CA THR A 538 2.99 -10.40 -7.21
C THR A 538 3.59 -11.44 -8.16
N ASN A 539 4.04 -11.00 -9.34
CA ASN A 539 4.85 -11.82 -10.24
C ASN A 539 6.36 -11.81 -9.87
N GLY A 540 6.74 -10.98 -8.90
CA GLY A 540 8.06 -10.96 -8.28
C GLY A 540 8.09 -11.75 -6.97
N SER A 541 8.98 -11.33 -6.08
CA SER A 541 9.14 -11.84 -4.71
C SER A 541 8.39 -10.96 -3.71
N LEU A 542 8.05 -11.54 -2.55
CA LEU A 542 7.54 -10.81 -1.39
C LEU A 542 8.58 -10.84 -0.26
N THR A 543 8.98 -9.67 0.24
CA THR A 543 9.78 -9.56 1.47
C THR A 543 9.02 -8.78 2.54
N SER A 544 9.04 -9.27 3.79
CA SER A 544 8.41 -8.62 4.94
C SER A 544 9.09 -8.98 6.27
N LYS A 545 8.86 -8.21 7.34
CA LYS A 545 9.28 -8.57 8.70
C LYS A 545 8.38 -9.67 9.26
N ASP A 546 7.18 -9.37 9.72
CA ASP A 546 6.23 -10.37 10.20
C ASP A 546 4.93 -10.26 9.41
N VAL A 547 4.31 -11.39 9.08
CA VAL A 547 3.08 -11.45 8.28
C VAL A 547 1.99 -12.18 9.05
N LYS A 548 0.84 -11.52 9.19
CA LYS A 548 -0.44 -12.13 9.50
C LYS A 548 -1.31 -12.12 8.25
N ASN A 549 -1.68 -13.30 7.76
CA ASN A 549 -2.48 -13.48 6.55
C ASN A 549 -3.80 -14.20 6.85
N ASP A 550 -4.90 -13.51 6.58
CA ASP A 550 -6.26 -14.03 6.77
C ASP A 550 -6.98 -14.33 5.45
N LYS A 551 -6.46 -13.87 4.30
CA LYS A 551 -7.09 -14.09 2.99
C LYS A 551 -6.13 -14.66 1.95
N VAL A 552 -5.49 -13.86 1.08
CA VAL A 552 -4.65 -14.40 -0.02
C VAL A 552 -3.31 -13.67 -0.12
N ILE A 553 -2.25 -14.47 -0.15
CA ILE A 553 -0.91 -14.09 -0.64
C ILE A 553 -0.55 -15.05 -1.78
N SER A 554 -0.32 -14.53 -2.98
CA SER A 554 0.11 -15.31 -4.15
C SER A 554 1.31 -14.66 -4.84
N VAL A 555 2.40 -15.42 -4.94
CA VAL A 555 3.73 -14.91 -5.32
C VAL A 555 4.37 -15.82 -6.36
N SER A 556 4.86 -15.28 -7.47
CA SER A 556 5.50 -16.11 -8.52
C SER A 556 6.97 -16.42 -8.26
N LYS A 557 7.66 -15.65 -7.40
CA LYS A 557 9.02 -15.95 -6.92
C LYS A 557 8.99 -16.26 -5.42
N ASP A 558 10.09 -15.99 -4.71
CA ASP A 558 10.23 -16.36 -3.31
C ASP A 558 9.40 -15.46 -2.37
N ILE A 559 8.93 -16.06 -1.27
CA ILE A 559 8.41 -15.34 -0.11
C ILE A 559 9.48 -15.40 0.99
N ASN A 560 9.99 -14.25 1.43
CA ASN A 560 10.99 -14.15 2.48
C ASN A 560 10.47 -13.29 3.62
N ILE A 561 10.14 -13.93 4.74
CA ILE A 561 9.49 -13.27 5.88
C ILE A 561 10.12 -13.72 7.20
N GLY A 562 9.98 -12.94 8.26
CA GLY A 562 10.39 -13.29 9.62
C GLY A 562 9.43 -14.30 10.26
N LYS A 563 8.25 -13.88 10.68
CA LYS A 563 7.20 -14.77 11.20
C LYS A 563 5.99 -14.84 10.27
N LEU A 564 5.30 -15.99 10.25
CA LEU A 564 4.05 -16.17 9.52
C LEU A 564 2.94 -16.72 10.42
N GLU A 565 1.87 -15.96 10.56
CA GLU A 565 0.57 -16.42 11.04
C GLU A 565 -0.39 -16.49 9.86
N ASN A 566 -0.83 -17.68 9.48
CA ASN A 566 -1.68 -17.88 8.31
C ASN A 566 -3.01 -18.54 8.67
N THR A 567 -4.11 -17.84 8.48
CA THR A 567 -5.48 -18.42 8.50
C THR A 567 -6.09 -18.52 7.09
N GLY A 568 -5.53 -17.78 6.11
CA GLY A 568 -5.94 -17.81 4.70
C GLY A 568 -5.10 -18.74 3.81
N ASN A 569 -4.84 -18.30 2.58
CA ASN A 569 -4.03 -18.99 1.58
C ASN A 569 -2.71 -18.25 1.34
N VAL A 570 -1.60 -19.00 1.42
CA VAL A 570 -0.27 -18.54 0.98
C VAL A 570 0.22 -19.48 -0.10
N SER A 571 0.53 -18.93 -1.28
CA SER A 571 1.04 -19.70 -2.42
C SER A 571 2.28 -19.05 -3.01
N THR A 572 3.30 -19.86 -3.31
CA THR A 572 4.48 -19.44 -4.05
C THR A 572 4.89 -20.46 -5.11
N ALA A 573 5.27 -19.97 -6.30
CA ALA A 573 5.88 -20.81 -7.34
C ALA A 573 7.38 -21.08 -7.13
N LYS A 574 7.96 -20.55 -6.04
CA LYS A 574 9.35 -20.80 -5.60
C LYS A 574 9.37 -21.21 -4.12
N ASN A 575 10.26 -20.62 -3.32
CA ASN A 575 10.47 -21.00 -1.94
C ASN A 575 9.64 -20.11 -0.99
N LEU A 576 9.19 -20.71 0.11
CA LEU A 576 8.68 -19.99 1.28
C LEU A 576 9.74 -20.07 2.38
N ASN A 577 10.41 -18.96 2.62
CA ASN A 577 11.48 -18.82 3.61
C ASN A 577 11.00 -17.99 4.79
N ILE A 578 10.94 -18.62 5.97
CA ILE A 578 10.45 -18.01 7.21
C ILE A 578 11.63 -17.99 8.20
N ASN A 579 12.18 -16.82 8.47
CA ASN A 579 13.27 -16.61 9.42
C ASN A 579 12.77 -16.54 10.89
N GLY A 580 11.81 -17.39 11.23
CA GLY A 580 11.10 -17.34 12.50
C GLY A 580 10.08 -18.46 12.65
N ASN A 581 9.02 -18.19 13.41
CA ASN A 581 7.96 -19.18 13.67
C ASN A 581 6.91 -19.17 12.55
N LEU A 582 6.34 -20.35 12.30
CA LEU A 582 5.20 -20.54 11.42
C LEU A 582 4.01 -21.07 12.23
N ALA A 583 2.91 -20.33 12.27
CA ALA A 583 1.62 -20.80 12.76
C ALA A 583 0.64 -20.87 11.58
N ASN A 584 0.31 -22.07 11.13
CA ASN A 584 -0.59 -22.30 10.02
C ASN A 584 -1.92 -22.89 10.48
N TYR A 585 -3.00 -22.20 10.19
CA TYR A 585 -4.40 -22.61 10.38
C TYR A 585 -5.15 -22.72 9.02
N GLY A 586 -4.61 -22.13 7.96
CA GLY A 586 -5.15 -22.16 6.61
C GLY A 586 -4.40 -23.08 5.65
N ASN A 587 -4.18 -22.64 4.42
CA ASN A 587 -3.47 -23.40 3.38
C ASN A 587 -2.15 -22.73 2.99
N ILE A 588 -1.09 -23.52 2.93
CA ILE A 588 0.23 -23.10 2.43
C ILE A 588 0.64 -24.05 1.30
N GLN A 589 1.04 -23.48 0.17
CA GLN A 589 1.54 -24.21 -1.00
C GLN A 589 2.82 -23.57 -1.53
N ALA A 590 3.87 -24.37 -1.71
CA ALA A 590 5.10 -23.95 -2.37
C ALA A 590 5.53 -24.97 -3.45
N VAL A 591 5.91 -24.49 -4.63
CA VAL A 591 6.43 -25.38 -5.69
C VAL A 591 7.87 -25.81 -5.40
N GLU A 592 8.68 -24.97 -4.76
CA GLU A 592 10.00 -25.36 -4.27
C GLU A 592 9.93 -25.58 -2.75
N ASN A 593 10.94 -25.17 -1.99
CA ASN A 593 11.07 -25.57 -0.59
C ASN A 593 10.24 -24.69 0.36
N ILE A 594 9.91 -25.26 1.52
CA ILE A 594 9.40 -24.51 2.68
C ILE A 594 10.43 -24.63 3.79
N SER A 595 10.91 -23.50 4.30
CA SER A 595 11.85 -23.47 5.42
C SER A 595 11.36 -22.53 6.52
N ALA A 596 11.45 -22.97 7.77
CA ALA A 596 11.21 -22.17 8.96
C ALA A 596 12.39 -22.31 9.93
N THR A 597 13.09 -21.24 10.27
CA THR A 597 14.29 -21.35 11.13
C THR A 597 13.95 -21.70 12.59
N ASN A 598 12.70 -21.49 13.01
CA ASN A 598 12.21 -21.88 14.34
C ASN A 598 11.06 -22.90 14.28
N ASN A 599 10.05 -22.76 15.16
CA ASN A 599 9.04 -23.76 15.41
C ASN A 599 7.84 -23.59 14.47
N VAL A 600 7.26 -24.71 14.09
CA VAL A 600 6.07 -24.78 13.23
C VAL A 600 4.90 -25.38 14.01
N LEU A 601 3.80 -24.64 14.08
CA LEU A 601 2.51 -25.17 14.48
C LEU A 601 1.63 -25.28 13.23
N ASN A 602 1.29 -26.50 12.83
CA ASN A 602 0.44 -26.73 11.68
C ASN A 602 -0.90 -27.35 12.10
N LYS A 603 -1.95 -26.54 12.10
CA LYS A 603 -3.36 -26.97 12.21
C LYS A 603 -4.11 -26.92 10.88
N GLY A 604 -3.46 -26.36 9.85
CA GLY A 604 -3.96 -26.27 8.49
C GLY A 604 -3.35 -27.32 7.56
N THR A 605 -3.20 -26.95 6.29
CA THR A 605 -2.57 -27.80 5.28
C THR A 605 -1.30 -27.12 4.77
N ILE A 606 -0.19 -27.87 4.77
CA ILE A 606 1.09 -27.45 4.18
C ILE A 606 1.43 -28.46 3.08
N LEU A 607 1.57 -27.97 1.84
CA LEU A 607 1.96 -28.76 0.67
C LEU A 607 3.22 -28.16 0.05
N THR A 608 4.20 -29.00 -0.28
CA THR A 608 5.36 -28.57 -1.06
C THR A 608 5.87 -29.65 -2.02
N ASN A 609 6.21 -29.24 -3.25
CA ASN A 609 6.88 -30.11 -4.22
C ASN A 609 8.41 -30.18 -3.99
N GLY A 610 8.94 -29.34 -3.10
CA GLY A 610 10.31 -29.35 -2.62
C GLY A 610 10.47 -30.06 -1.27
N SER A 611 11.48 -29.64 -0.52
CA SER A 611 11.76 -30.12 0.84
C SER A 611 11.11 -29.22 1.88
N PHE A 612 10.84 -29.79 3.06
CA PHE A 612 10.40 -29.05 4.24
C PHE A 612 11.47 -29.10 5.32
N THR A 613 11.88 -27.95 5.85
CA THR A 613 12.84 -27.88 6.97
C THR A 613 12.33 -26.96 8.07
N SER A 614 12.37 -27.44 9.32
CA SER A 614 12.16 -26.58 10.48
C SER A 614 12.99 -26.97 11.69
N LYS A 615 12.97 -26.16 12.76
CA LYS A 615 13.50 -26.60 14.05
C LYS A 615 12.60 -27.67 14.64
N ASP A 616 11.48 -27.29 15.24
CA ASP A 616 10.50 -28.25 15.75
C ASP A 616 9.19 -28.09 14.99
N ILE A 617 8.40 -29.16 14.93
CA ILE A 617 7.06 -29.12 14.34
C ILE A 617 6.05 -29.83 15.22
N LYS A 618 4.91 -29.16 15.42
CA LYS A 618 3.67 -29.74 15.93
C LYS A 618 2.66 -29.78 14.79
N ASN A 619 2.42 -30.96 14.23
CA ASN A 619 1.47 -31.18 13.15
C ASN A 619 0.17 -31.77 13.71
N GLU A 620 -0.92 -31.03 13.59
CA GLU A 620 -2.27 -31.45 14.00
C GLU A 620 -3.18 -31.78 12.81
N LYS A 621 -2.76 -31.48 11.57
CA LYS A 621 -3.52 -31.76 10.35
C LYS A 621 -2.62 -32.29 9.22
N GLU A 622 -2.39 -31.58 8.12
CA GLU A 622 -1.75 -32.17 6.93
C GLU A 622 -0.40 -31.49 6.63
N LEU A 623 0.67 -32.30 6.57
CA LEU A 623 1.97 -31.93 6.03
C LEU A 623 2.35 -32.93 4.92
N SER A 624 2.29 -32.50 3.67
CA SER A 624 2.64 -33.33 2.51
C SER A 624 3.79 -32.70 1.72
N VAL A 625 4.88 -33.45 1.58
CA VAL A 625 6.16 -32.97 1.09
C VAL A 625 6.70 -33.93 0.03
N ASN A 626 7.02 -33.45 -1.16
CA ASN A 626 7.48 -34.36 -2.22
C ASN A 626 8.97 -34.77 -2.07
N LYS A 627 9.82 -33.91 -1.47
CA LYS A 627 11.22 -34.25 -1.13
C LYS A 627 11.38 -34.45 0.37
N ASP A 628 12.54 -34.11 0.92
CA ASP A 628 12.90 -34.47 2.29
C ASP A 628 12.15 -33.63 3.34
N ILE A 629 11.83 -34.26 4.47
CA ILE A 629 11.44 -33.56 5.70
C ILE A 629 12.63 -33.62 6.65
N THR A 630 13.13 -32.47 7.10
CA THR A 630 14.22 -32.39 8.09
C THR A 630 13.82 -31.50 9.26
N VAL A 631 13.73 -32.08 10.45
CA VAL A 631 13.36 -31.38 11.69
C VAL A 631 14.20 -31.87 12.88
N SER A 632 14.26 -31.10 13.96
CA SER A 632 14.78 -31.54 15.25
C SER A 632 13.76 -32.40 15.98
N LYS A 633 12.56 -31.89 16.26
CA LYS A 633 11.47 -32.63 16.93
C LYS A 633 10.21 -32.67 16.09
N LEU A 634 9.57 -33.84 16.00
CA LEU A 634 8.27 -34.02 15.36
C LEU A 634 7.23 -34.49 16.39
N GLU A 635 6.26 -33.63 16.69
CA GLU A 635 5.01 -34.00 17.36
C GLU A 635 3.90 -34.08 16.31
N ASN A 636 3.37 -35.29 16.07
CA ASN A 636 2.37 -35.51 15.05
C ASN A 636 1.07 -36.07 15.63
N ALA A 637 -0.03 -35.37 15.42
CA ALA A 637 -1.40 -35.81 15.65
C ALA A 637 -2.23 -35.94 14.35
N GLY A 638 -1.73 -35.40 13.24
CA GLY A 638 -2.36 -35.50 11.92
C GLY A 638 -1.61 -36.44 10.98
N ASN A 639 -1.48 -36.04 9.72
CA ASN A 639 -0.76 -36.76 8.68
C ASN A 639 0.54 -36.03 8.32
N VAL A 640 1.64 -36.77 8.30
CA VAL A 640 2.93 -36.34 7.75
C VAL A 640 3.29 -37.33 6.66
N VAL A 641 3.32 -36.88 5.41
CA VAL A 641 3.61 -37.71 4.24
C VAL A 641 4.76 -37.13 3.45
N THR A 642 5.70 -37.98 3.05
CA THR A 642 6.70 -37.63 2.05
C THR A 642 6.95 -38.71 0.99
N ASN A 643 7.22 -38.26 -0.24
CA ASN A 643 7.71 -39.11 -1.33
C ASN A 643 9.23 -39.37 -1.28
N SER A 644 9.92 -38.86 -0.26
CA SER A 644 11.35 -39.08 0.01
C SER A 644 11.55 -39.54 1.46
N LYS A 645 12.61 -39.07 2.14
CA LYS A 645 12.99 -39.43 3.52
C LYS A 645 12.53 -38.40 4.55
N ILE A 646 12.38 -38.87 5.80
CA ILE A 646 12.17 -38.05 6.99
C ILE A 646 13.40 -38.18 7.90
N ASN A 647 14.04 -37.06 8.22
CA ASN A 647 15.14 -36.97 9.17
C ASN A 647 14.70 -36.17 10.40
N ILE A 648 14.71 -36.80 11.57
CA ILE A 648 14.35 -36.21 12.86
C ILE A 648 15.60 -36.27 13.75
N ASN A 649 16.20 -35.11 14.01
CA ASN A 649 17.48 -35.01 14.72
C ASN A 649 17.35 -35.09 16.26
N ASN A 650 16.16 -35.35 16.77
CA ASN A 650 15.91 -35.56 18.19
C ASN A 650 14.75 -36.55 18.41
N THR A 651 13.55 -36.11 18.80
CA THR A 651 12.45 -36.99 19.22
C THR A 651 11.28 -37.01 18.25
N LEU A 652 10.64 -38.18 18.14
CA LEU A 652 9.38 -38.40 17.42
C LEU A 652 8.27 -38.80 18.40
N ASN A 653 7.25 -37.95 18.54
CA ASN A 653 6.01 -38.28 19.24
C ASN A 653 4.88 -38.36 18.24
N ASN A 654 4.42 -39.56 17.92
CA ASN A 654 3.38 -39.79 16.93
C ASN A 654 2.12 -40.35 17.57
N ILE A 655 0.97 -39.71 17.34
CA ILE A 655 -0.37 -40.23 17.60
C ILE A 655 -1.22 -40.30 16.32
N GLY A 656 -0.75 -39.71 15.21
CA GLY A 656 -1.37 -39.76 13.88
C GLY A 656 -0.65 -40.70 12.91
N GLU A 657 -0.56 -40.31 11.64
CA GLU A 657 0.17 -41.06 10.60
C GLU A 657 1.46 -40.34 10.18
N VAL A 658 2.57 -41.08 10.13
CA VAL A 658 3.85 -40.67 9.55
C VAL A 658 4.23 -41.65 8.45
N LYS A 659 4.36 -41.18 7.22
CA LYS A 659 4.63 -42.00 6.03
C LYS A 659 5.77 -41.43 5.19
N ALA A 660 6.70 -42.30 4.79
CA ALA A 660 7.78 -41.95 3.87
C ALA A 660 7.95 -43.02 2.77
N MET A 661 8.24 -42.60 1.54
CA MET A 661 8.61 -43.53 0.47
C MET A 661 10.10 -43.92 0.50
N ASP A 662 10.91 -43.23 1.29
CA ASP A 662 12.28 -43.60 1.62
C ASP A 662 12.40 -43.77 3.15
N ASN A 663 13.61 -43.66 3.72
CA ASN A 663 13.87 -43.89 5.14
C ASN A 663 13.16 -42.90 6.08
N ILE A 664 12.85 -43.38 7.28
CA ILE A 664 12.52 -42.54 8.44
C ILE A 664 13.63 -42.75 9.48
N THR A 665 14.40 -41.70 9.75
CA THR A 665 15.53 -41.74 10.69
C THR A 665 15.26 -40.78 11.85
N VAL A 666 15.32 -41.29 13.07
CA VAL A 666 15.18 -40.55 14.32
C VAL A 666 16.46 -40.75 15.13
N SER A 667 17.27 -39.71 15.35
CA SER A 667 18.52 -39.87 16.10
C SER A 667 18.29 -40.10 17.61
N GLY A 668 17.16 -39.65 18.14
CA GLY A 668 16.72 -39.87 19.52
C GLY A 668 15.57 -40.87 19.63
N ASP A 669 14.70 -40.62 20.60
CA ASP A 669 13.65 -41.56 21.01
C ASP A 669 12.34 -41.35 20.25
N THR A 670 11.64 -42.47 20.01
CA THR A 670 10.32 -42.50 19.36
C THR A 670 9.26 -43.04 20.32
N THR A 671 8.19 -42.27 20.54
CA THR A 671 6.94 -42.74 21.12
C THR A 671 5.86 -42.78 20.04
N ASN A 672 5.39 -43.98 19.69
CA ASN A 672 4.38 -44.19 18.67
C ASN A 672 3.08 -44.74 19.27
N ASN A 673 2.05 -43.90 19.31
CA ASN A 673 0.66 -44.27 19.56
C ASN A 673 -0.20 -44.12 18.27
N GLY A 674 0.43 -44.04 17.10
CA GLY A 674 -0.24 -43.93 15.80
C GLY A 674 0.33 -44.94 14.79
N SER A 675 0.46 -44.54 13.53
CA SER A 675 1.05 -45.37 12.48
C SER A 675 2.33 -44.74 11.91
N ILE A 676 3.40 -45.52 11.86
CA ILE A 676 4.65 -45.18 11.15
C ILE A 676 4.81 -46.16 10.00
N LEU A 677 4.93 -45.66 8.77
CA LEU A 677 5.11 -46.47 7.57
C LEU A 677 6.28 -45.96 6.71
N THR A 678 7.21 -46.84 6.37
CA THR A 678 8.28 -46.53 5.40
C THR A 678 8.43 -47.64 4.36
N ASN A 679 8.72 -47.24 3.13
CA ASN A 679 9.08 -48.18 2.06
C ASN A 679 10.54 -48.65 2.12
N LYS A 680 11.38 -48.08 2.98
CA LYS A 680 12.75 -48.54 3.22
C LYS A 680 12.97 -48.80 4.70
N ASN A 681 13.86 -48.06 5.34
CA ASN A 681 14.33 -48.33 6.69
C ASN A 681 13.72 -47.39 7.73
N PHE A 682 13.42 -47.92 8.91
CA PHE A 682 13.08 -47.14 10.10
C PHE A 682 14.19 -47.29 11.15
N VAL A 683 14.82 -46.17 11.53
CA VAL A 683 15.93 -46.16 12.49
C VAL A 683 15.59 -45.24 13.64
N THR A 684 15.69 -45.72 14.89
CA THR A 684 15.50 -44.91 16.10
C THR A 684 16.32 -45.43 17.28
N SER A 685 16.61 -44.59 18.28
CA SER A 685 17.26 -45.03 19.52
C SER A 685 16.32 -45.91 20.35
N ASN A 686 15.48 -45.33 21.20
CA ASN A 686 14.49 -46.10 21.96
C ASN A 686 13.12 -46.01 21.27
N LEU A 687 12.43 -47.14 21.10
CA LEU A 687 11.06 -47.18 20.58
C LEU A 687 10.08 -47.68 21.64
N ILE A 688 9.09 -46.85 21.95
CA ILE A 688 7.85 -47.28 22.60
C ILE A 688 6.78 -47.32 21.51
N ASN A 689 6.42 -48.53 21.06
CA ASN A 689 5.37 -48.74 20.06
C ASN A 689 4.11 -49.28 20.73
N LYS A 690 3.01 -48.52 20.66
CA LYS A 690 1.70 -48.96 21.13
C LYS A 690 0.73 -49.35 20.03
N GLN A 691 0.99 -48.91 18.79
CA GLN A 691 0.08 -49.10 17.66
C GLN A 691 0.79 -49.80 16.50
N LYS A 692 1.32 -49.07 15.50
CA LYS A 692 1.80 -49.69 14.27
C LYS A 692 3.11 -49.08 13.77
N VAL A 693 4.11 -49.93 13.51
CA VAL A 693 5.34 -49.58 12.77
C VAL A 693 5.55 -50.60 11.67
N ILE A 694 5.60 -50.14 10.41
CA ILE A 694 5.90 -51.00 9.26
C ILE A 694 7.02 -50.39 8.44
N ALA A 695 8.08 -51.18 8.21
CA ALA A 695 9.14 -50.87 7.26
C ALA A 695 9.21 -51.96 6.19
N LYS A 696 9.32 -51.63 4.91
CA LYS A 696 9.44 -52.68 3.88
C LYS A 696 10.83 -53.30 3.81
N GLU A 697 11.87 -52.60 4.28
CA GLU A 697 13.23 -53.13 4.37
C GLU A 697 13.56 -53.40 5.85
N LYS A 698 14.30 -52.50 6.49
CA LYS A 698 14.89 -52.75 7.82
C LYS A 698 14.31 -51.89 8.92
N ILE A 699 14.37 -52.42 10.13
CA ILE A 699 14.13 -51.67 11.37
C ILE A 699 15.37 -51.81 12.25
N ASP A 700 15.98 -50.70 12.65
CA ASP A 700 17.14 -50.69 13.55
C ASP A 700 16.83 -49.87 14.81
N ILE A 701 16.87 -50.52 15.97
CA ILE A 701 16.47 -49.95 17.25
C ILE A 701 17.49 -50.30 18.33
N LYS A 702 17.72 -49.37 19.27
CA LYS A 702 18.50 -49.65 20.49
C LYS A 702 17.68 -50.41 21.53
N ASN A 703 16.62 -49.81 22.06
CA ASN A 703 15.72 -50.50 23.02
C ASN A 703 14.27 -50.47 22.53
N LEU A 704 13.56 -51.59 22.70
CA LEU A 704 12.18 -51.75 22.27
C LEU A 704 11.25 -52.07 23.43
N LYS A 705 10.16 -51.31 23.52
CA LYS A 705 8.94 -51.68 24.24
C LYS A 705 7.76 -51.71 23.28
N ASN A 706 7.32 -52.90 22.90
CA ASN A 706 6.24 -53.11 21.94
C ASN A 706 4.97 -53.64 22.62
N THR A 707 3.90 -52.86 22.56
CA THR A 707 2.53 -53.31 22.84
C THR A 707 1.64 -53.26 21.59
N GLY A 708 2.18 -52.82 20.46
CA GLY A 708 1.52 -52.75 19.16
C GLY A 708 2.00 -53.83 18.17
N THR A 709 1.86 -53.55 16.88
CA THR A 709 2.38 -54.37 15.78
C THR A 709 3.62 -53.74 15.17
N ILE A 710 4.66 -54.54 15.00
CA ILE A 710 5.86 -54.18 14.25
C ILE A 710 6.04 -55.18 13.11
N ALA A 711 6.25 -54.68 11.89
CA ALA A 711 6.55 -55.51 10.73
C ALA A 711 7.73 -54.96 9.92
N SER A 712 8.67 -55.84 9.55
CA SER A 712 9.75 -55.52 8.59
C SER A 712 9.89 -56.56 7.48
N GLY A 713 10.15 -56.13 6.25
CA GLY A 713 10.28 -57.05 5.12
C GLY A 713 11.63 -57.76 4.99
N ASP A 714 12.71 -57.21 5.55
CA ASP A 714 14.07 -57.79 5.45
C ASP A 714 14.68 -58.10 6.83
N LYS A 715 14.92 -57.09 7.65
CA LYS A 715 15.66 -57.26 8.90
C LYS A 715 15.16 -56.35 10.01
N PHE A 716 15.02 -56.92 11.21
CA PHE A 716 14.80 -56.16 12.43
C PHE A 716 15.99 -56.38 13.37
N THR A 717 16.77 -55.33 13.62
CA THR A 717 17.86 -55.33 14.59
C THR A 717 17.44 -54.62 15.88
N VAL A 718 17.66 -55.27 17.02
CA VAL A 718 17.58 -54.64 18.36
C VAL A 718 18.93 -54.78 19.05
N VAL A 719 19.62 -53.66 19.33
CA VAL A 719 20.96 -53.65 19.96
C VAL A 719 20.94 -53.39 21.47
N GLY A 720 19.83 -53.73 22.13
CA GLY A 720 19.60 -53.50 23.55
C GLY A 720 18.49 -54.39 24.10
N ASN A 721 17.62 -53.85 24.93
CA ASN A 721 16.52 -54.62 25.54
C ASN A 721 15.32 -54.72 24.59
N LEU A 722 14.74 -55.91 24.47
CA LEU A 722 13.49 -56.15 23.74
C LEU A 722 12.40 -56.61 24.71
N GLU A 723 11.35 -55.80 24.86
CA GLU A 723 10.10 -56.17 25.54
C GLU A 723 8.96 -56.20 24.52
N ASN A 724 8.36 -57.37 24.30
CA ASN A 724 7.25 -57.55 23.38
C ASN A 724 6.04 -58.16 24.09
N THR A 725 4.89 -57.47 24.02
CA THR A 725 3.61 -57.98 24.55
C THR A 725 2.55 -58.16 23.46
N ASN A 726 2.89 -57.92 22.20
CA ASN A 726 1.97 -58.06 21.06
C ASN A 726 2.73 -58.62 19.85
N ASN A 727 2.60 -58.08 18.64
CA ASN A 727 3.08 -58.75 17.43
C ASN A 727 4.37 -58.13 16.88
N ILE A 728 5.35 -59.00 16.60
CA ILE A 728 6.54 -58.69 15.79
C ILE A 728 6.62 -59.71 14.65
N GLU A 729 6.65 -59.23 13.41
CA GLU A 729 6.83 -60.05 12.21
C GLU A 729 7.99 -59.51 11.36
N THR A 730 8.98 -60.34 11.03
CA THR A 730 10.12 -59.92 10.21
C THR A 730 10.71 -61.08 9.44
N THR A 731 11.45 -60.85 8.35
CA THR A 731 12.21 -61.93 7.72
C THR A 731 13.37 -62.36 8.64
N ASN A 732 14.26 -61.44 9.03
CA ASN A 732 15.33 -61.74 9.98
C ASN A 732 15.17 -60.90 11.25
N LEU A 733 15.30 -61.54 12.42
CA LEU A 733 15.32 -60.86 13.72
C LEU A 733 16.66 -61.07 14.40
N ASP A 734 17.43 -59.99 14.54
CA ASP A 734 18.73 -59.99 15.22
C ASP A 734 18.63 -59.19 16.52
N ILE A 735 18.87 -59.83 17.64
CA ILE A 735 18.82 -59.19 18.96
C ILE A 735 20.19 -59.32 19.61
N THR A 736 20.87 -58.21 19.87
CA THR A 736 22.13 -58.17 20.61
C THR A 736 21.95 -57.26 21.81
N GLY A 737 22.10 -57.74 23.04
CA GLY A 737 21.82 -56.90 24.21
C GLY A 737 21.77 -57.67 25.51
N ASN A 738 21.04 -57.15 26.50
CA ASN A 738 21.00 -57.77 27.83
C ASN A 738 19.82 -58.73 28.00
N LYS A 739 18.64 -58.36 27.47
CA LYS A 739 17.39 -59.04 27.78
C LYS A 739 16.41 -59.10 26.61
N LEU A 740 15.80 -60.27 26.42
CA LEU A 740 14.61 -60.50 25.61
C LEU A 740 13.45 -60.95 26.51
N THR A 741 12.36 -60.19 26.55
CA THR A 741 11.11 -60.57 27.22
C THR A 741 9.98 -60.59 26.20
N ASN A 742 9.35 -61.75 26.03
CA ASN A 742 8.22 -61.91 25.11
C ASN A 742 7.02 -62.50 25.84
N SER A 743 5.92 -61.75 25.91
CA SER A 743 4.58 -62.24 26.28
C SER A 743 3.58 -62.20 25.12
N GLY A 744 3.98 -61.65 23.97
CA GLY A 744 3.20 -61.61 22.73
C GLY A 744 3.62 -62.68 21.72
N SER A 745 3.61 -62.33 20.44
CA SER A 745 4.05 -63.18 19.33
C SER A 745 5.25 -62.56 18.62
N ILE A 746 6.33 -63.33 18.50
CA ILE A 746 7.47 -63.03 17.65
C ILE A 746 7.51 -64.08 16.55
N LYS A 747 7.46 -63.63 15.29
CA LYS A 747 7.49 -64.47 14.10
C LYS A 747 8.58 -63.99 13.15
N ALA A 748 9.48 -64.89 12.76
CA ALA A 748 10.47 -64.57 11.73
C ALA A 748 10.89 -65.76 10.87
N ASP A 749 11.60 -65.53 9.78
CA ASP A 749 12.30 -66.61 9.07
C ASP A 749 13.49 -67.08 9.91
N ASN A 750 14.38 -66.17 10.30
CA ASN A 750 15.50 -66.48 11.20
C ASN A 750 15.45 -65.62 12.44
N ILE A 751 15.72 -66.22 13.60
CA ILE A 751 15.86 -65.51 14.87
C ILE A 751 17.26 -65.76 15.42
N SER A 752 18.07 -64.71 15.49
CA SER A 752 19.41 -64.75 16.08
C SER A 752 19.43 -63.88 17.33
N THR A 753 19.83 -64.46 18.46
CA THR A 753 19.89 -63.74 19.73
C THR A 753 21.25 -63.91 20.39
N ASN A 754 21.83 -62.77 20.74
CA ASN A 754 23.02 -62.61 21.55
C ASN A 754 22.63 -61.77 22.77
N VAL A 755 21.83 -62.38 23.65
CA VAL A 755 21.33 -61.74 24.88
C VAL A 755 21.56 -62.63 26.09
N GLY A 756 21.87 -62.04 27.25
CA GLY A 756 22.14 -62.81 28.46
C GLY A 756 20.91 -63.51 29.03
N ASN A 757 19.75 -62.84 29.05
CA ASN A 757 18.52 -63.37 29.66
C ASN A 757 17.34 -63.36 28.69
N ILE A 758 16.68 -64.51 28.55
CA ILE A 758 15.51 -64.69 27.70
C ILE A 758 14.35 -65.18 28.56
N THR A 759 13.25 -64.45 28.56
CA THR A 759 11.98 -64.85 29.18
C THR A 759 10.91 -64.90 28.12
N ASN A 760 10.31 -66.07 27.90
CA ASN A 760 9.22 -66.28 26.96
C ASN A 760 7.96 -66.80 27.66
N ASP A 761 6.97 -65.92 27.79
CA ASP A 761 5.58 -66.17 28.19
C ASP A 761 4.64 -66.30 26.99
N GLY A 762 5.09 -65.82 25.82
CA GLY A 762 4.33 -65.79 24.59
C GLY A 762 4.74 -66.87 23.60
N LYS A 763 4.67 -66.53 22.32
CA LYS A 763 5.06 -67.39 21.21
C LYS A 763 6.29 -66.83 20.51
N ILE A 764 7.28 -67.67 20.30
CA ILE A 764 8.42 -67.42 19.42
C ILE A 764 8.36 -68.47 18.32
N LEU A 765 8.19 -68.04 17.07
CA LEU A 765 8.07 -68.89 15.89
C LEU A 765 9.12 -68.48 14.85
N SER A 766 9.92 -69.45 14.40
CA SER A 766 10.82 -69.30 13.27
C SER A 766 10.47 -70.24 12.12
N PHE A 767 10.44 -69.75 10.89
CA PHE A 767 10.28 -70.58 9.70
C PHE A 767 11.59 -71.25 9.23
N ASN A 768 12.73 -70.86 9.77
CA ASN A 768 14.03 -71.53 9.59
C ASN A 768 14.61 -71.82 10.97
N ASN A 769 15.66 -71.09 11.37
CA ASN A 769 16.45 -71.41 12.56
C ASN A 769 16.26 -70.38 13.69
N ILE A 770 16.38 -70.88 14.92
CA ILE A 770 16.55 -70.04 16.13
C ILE A 770 17.93 -70.31 16.72
N SER A 771 18.76 -69.27 16.82
CA SER A 771 20.08 -69.33 17.45
C SER A 771 20.12 -68.49 18.73
N PHE A 772 20.40 -69.15 19.85
CA PHE A 772 20.64 -68.55 21.16
C PHE A 772 22.15 -68.56 21.46
N SER A 773 22.89 -67.66 20.81
CA SER A 773 24.36 -67.72 20.75
C SER A 773 25.06 -67.36 22.07
N ASN A 774 24.41 -66.58 22.94
CA ASN A 774 24.98 -66.13 24.23
C ASN A 774 23.95 -66.12 25.37
N ALA A 775 22.90 -66.93 25.25
CA ALA A 775 21.88 -67.00 26.29
C ALA A 775 22.45 -67.68 27.54
N GLN A 776 22.61 -66.90 28.61
CA GLN A 776 23.00 -67.45 29.91
C GLN A 776 21.80 -68.11 30.59
N ASN A 777 20.61 -67.50 30.47
CA ASN A 777 19.37 -68.03 31.03
C ASN A 777 18.25 -67.97 29.98
N ILE A 778 17.60 -69.10 29.74
CA ILE A 778 16.36 -69.18 28.96
C ILE A 778 15.26 -69.70 29.87
N LEU A 779 14.24 -68.87 30.09
CA LEU A 779 13.02 -69.22 30.81
C LEU A 779 11.85 -69.26 29.82
N ASN A 780 11.44 -70.47 29.44
CA ASN A 780 10.29 -70.67 28.56
C ASN A 780 9.10 -71.20 29.34
N ARG A 781 8.00 -70.44 29.34
CA ARG A 781 6.74 -70.81 29.99
C ARG A 781 5.61 -71.13 29.01
N ASN A 782 5.77 -70.81 27.72
CA ASN A 782 4.74 -71.05 26.72
C ASN A 782 5.27 -71.76 25.46
N GLU A 783 5.67 -71.05 24.39
CA GLU A 783 5.98 -71.70 23.10
C GLU A 783 7.23 -71.10 22.42
N ILE A 784 8.21 -71.96 22.12
CA ILE A 784 9.35 -71.67 21.22
C ILE A 784 9.38 -72.73 20.13
N THR A 785 9.24 -72.33 18.87
CA THR A 785 9.11 -73.24 17.74
C THR A 785 9.96 -72.82 16.55
N ALA A 786 10.62 -73.76 15.88
CA ALA A 786 11.36 -73.53 14.65
C ALA A 786 11.07 -74.62 13.61
N LEU A 787 10.91 -74.28 12.33
CA LEU A 787 10.74 -75.30 11.30
C LEU A 787 12.04 -76.02 10.93
N LYS A 788 13.22 -75.45 11.23
CA LYS A 788 14.51 -76.12 11.09
C LYS A 788 15.13 -76.32 12.47
N ASP A 789 16.21 -75.62 12.79
CA ASP A 789 17.01 -75.94 13.96
C ASP A 789 16.84 -74.90 15.10
N ILE A 790 16.97 -75.37 16.34
CA ILE A 790 17.10 -74.54 17.54
C ILE A 790 18.45 -74.87 18.19
N GLU A 791 19.30 -73.87 18.36
CA GLU A 791 20.61 -74.03 19.00
C GLU A 791 20.73 -73.14 20.24
N ALA A 792 21.17 -73.71 21.36
CA ALA A 792 21.58 -72.99 22.55
C ALA A 792 22.87 -73.59 23.14
N ASN A 793 23.83 -72.71 23.45
CA ASN A 793 25.13 -73.09 23.99
C ASN A 793 25.35 -72.41 25.35
N ASN A 794 25.93 -73.14 26.31
CA ASN A 794 26.32 -72.62 27.63
C ASN A 794 25.15 -72.03 28.46
N THR A 795 23.95 -72.58 28.31
CA THR A 795 22.72 -71.96 28.83
C THR A 795 22.16 -72.68 30.05
N ASN A 796 21.58 -71.93 30.99
CA ASN A 796 20.63 -72.45 31.96
C ASN A 796 19.21 -72.39 31.37
N LEU A 797 18.72 -73.53 30.88
CA LEU A 797 17.38 -73.65 30.31
C LEU A 797 16.39 -74.12 31.37
N VAL A 798 15.39 -73.30 31.67
CA VAL A 798 14.21 -73.66 32.46
C VAL A 798 12.99 -73.65 31.53
N ASN A 799 12.48 -74.83 31.22
CA ASN A 799 11.33 -75.01 30.34
C ASN A 799 10.13 -75.59 31.10
N SER A 800 9.09 -74.78 31.24
CA SER A 800 7.74 -75.23 31.64
C SER A 800 6.71 -75.07 30.52
N GLY A 801 7.17 -74.75 29.31
CA GLY A 801 6.40 -74.62 28.07
C GLY A 801 6.71 -75.73 27.07
N ASN A 802 6.42 -75.46 25.80
CA ASN A 802 6.75 -76.29 24.65
C ASN A 802 7.96 -75.66 23.94
N ILE A 803 9.00 -76.47 23.71
CA ILE A 803 10.08 -76.16 22.77
C ILE A 803 10.03 -77.21 21.67
N ALA A 804 9.87 -76.80 20.41
CA ALA A 804 9.80 -77.77 19.32
C ALA A 804 10.55 -77.34 18.06
N SER A 805 11.16 -78.29 17.35
CA SER A 805 11.67 -78.05 16.01
C SER A 805 11.47 -79.24 15.07
N ASN A 806 11.27 -79.02 13.77
CA ASN A 806 11.18 -80.15 12.83
C ASN A 806 12.57 -80.69 12.41
N GLY A 807 13.62 -79.89 12.56
CA GLY A 807 15.01 -80.26 12.31
C GLY A 807 15.69 -80.81 13.57
N LYS A 808 16.62 -80.02 14.12
CA LYS A 808 17.44 -80.36 15.27
C LYS A 808 17.28 -79.37 16.42
N ILE A 809 17.19 -79.87 17.65
CA ILE A 809 17.42 -79.10 18.88
C ILE A 809 18.80 -79.47 19.43
N LEU A 810 19.73 -78.51 19.46
CA LEU A 810 21.06 -78.64 20.06
C LEU A 810 21.14 -77.85 21.36
N LEU A 811 21.37 -78.54 22.47
CA LEU A 811 21.61 -77.96 23.79
C LEU A 811 22.99 -78.39 24.27
N ASN A 812 23.97 -77.54 24.07
CA ASN A 812 25.37 -77.86 24.35
C ASN A 812 25.88 -77.12 25.59
N ASN A 813 26.66 -77.79 26.44
CA ASN A 813 27.24 -77.27 27.68
C ASN A 813 26.22 -76.59 28.62
N SER A 814 24.98 -77.07 28.61
CA SER A 814 23.82 -76.41 29.23
C SER A 814 23.36 -77.11 30.51
N SER A 815 22.74 -76.36 31.42
CA SER A 815 21.97 -76.89 32.56
C SER A 815 20.49 -76.89 32.16
N ILE A 816 19.80 -78.01 32.30
CA ILE A 816 18.43 -78.19 31.79
C ILE A 816 17.51 -78.55 32.94
N THR A 817 16.44 -77.76 33.11
CA THR A 817 15.27 -78.10 33.91
C THR A 817 14.05 -78.09 32.99
N ASN A 818 13.46 -79.26 32.73
CA ASN A 818 12.31 -79.42 31.85
C ASN A 818 11.14 -80.09 32.58
N THR A 819 10.01 -79.37 32.69
CA THR A 819 8.79 -79.86 33.37
C THR A 819 7.62 -80.08 32.42
N LYS A 820 7.75 -79.67 31.14
CA LYS A 820 6.70 -79.87 30.12
C LYS A 820 7.22 -80.59 28.89
N LYS A 821 7.56 -79.92 27.78
CA LYS A 821 7.88 -80.63 26.53
C LYS A 821 9.02 -80.00 25.73
N ILE A 822 9.97 -80.84 25.32
CA ILE A 822 10.96 -80.57 24.28
C ILE A 822 10.82 -81.65 23.19
N ALA A 823 10.56 -81.25 21.94
CA ALA A 823 10.33 -82.21 20.86
C ALA A 823 11.06 -81.84 19.56
N SER A 824 11.75 -82.79 18.93
CA SER A 824 12.37 -82.53 17.62
C SER A 824 12.60 -83.79 16.81
N SER A 825 12.95 -83.68 15.52
CA SER A 825 13.42 -84.86 14.78
C SER A 825 14.75 -85.35 15.38
N THR A 826 15.69 -84.43 15.64
CA THR A 826 16.95 -84.73 16.31
C THR A 826 17.11 -83.88 17.57
N ILE A 827 17.34 -84.49 18.72
CA ILE A 827 17.67 -83.80 19.98
C ILE A 827 19.10 -84.19 20.37
N GLU A 828 19.99 -83.22 20.46
CA GLU A 828 21.36 -83.40 20.93
C GLU A 828 21.60 -82.56 22.18
N ILE A 829 21.70 -83.23 23.32
CA ILE A 829 22.10 -82.64 24.60
C ILE A 829 23.55 -83.06 24.86
N LYS A 830 24.49 -82.14 24.62
CA LYS A 830 25.93 -82.38 24.70
C LYS A 830 26.56 -81.71 25.91
N ASP A 831 27.56 -82.37 26.50
CA ASP A 831 28.33 -81.89 27.65
C ASP A 831 27.46 -81.27 28.76
N ASN A 832 26.33 -81.92 29.06
CA ASN A 832 25.33 -81.33 29.94
C ASN A 832 25.86 -81.15 31.37
N LYS A 833 25.63 -79.97 31.97
CA LYS A 833 26.10 -79.64 33.33
C LYS A 833 25.14 -80.11 34.41
N LYS A 834 23.84 -80.08 34.12
CA LYS A 834 22.77 -80.51 35.02
C LYS A 834 21.57 -80.94 34.18
N PHE A 835 20.96 -82.07 34.51
CA PHE A 835 19.81 -82.61 33.79
C PHE A 835 18.67 -82.96 34.76
N ASP A 836 17.70 -82.06 34.87
CA ASP A 836 16.46 -82.27 35.62
C ASP A 836 15.29 -82.32 34.64
N ASN A 837 14.87 -83.52 34.23
CA ASN A 837 13.72 -83.70 33.37
C ASN A 837 12.59 -84.39 34.14
N THR A 838 11.49 -83.70 34.39
CA THR A 838 10.23 -84.28 34.92
C THR A 838 9.10 -84.26 33.90
N GLY A 839 9.27 -83.56 32.77
CA GLY A 839 8.37 -83.57 31.62
C GLY A 839 8.76 -84.59 30.55
N GLU A 840 8.57 -84.22 29.29
CA GLU A 840 8.82 -85.01 28.10
C GLU A 840 9.95 -84.42 27.25
N ILE A 841 10.90 -85.25 26.85
CA ILE A 841 11.88 -84.99 25.80
C ILE A 841 11.73 -86.08 24.75
N ILE A 842 11.29 -85.73 23.54
CA ILE A 842 10.87 -86.69 22.50
C ILE A 842 11.52 -86.35 21.17
N GLY A 843 12.25 -87.28 20.58
CA GLY A 843 12.66 -87.13 19.19
C GLY A 843 12.77 -88.44 18.42
N ASN A 844 13.05 -88.34 17.11
CA ASN A 844 13.39 -89.53 16.32
C ASN A 844 14.79 -90.01 16.71
N ASN A 845 15.74 -89.09 16.78
CA ASN A 845 17.08 -89.34 17.28
C ASN A 845 17.32 -88.47 18.50
N ALA A 846 17.50 -89.07 19.67
CA ALA A 846 17.75 -88.35 20.92
C ALA A 846 19.10 -88.77 21.50
N SER A 847 19.92 -87.81 21.90
CA SER A 847 21.21 -88.04 22.56
C SER A 847 21.35 -87.17 23.80
N LEU A 848 21.69 -87.78 24.92
CA LEU A 848 22.05 -87.12 26.18
C LEU A 848 23.45 -87.58 26.61
N THR A 849 24.43 -86.70 26.53
CA THR A 849 25.82 -86.99 26.93
C THR A 849 26.29 -86.02 28.00
N THR A 850 26.80 -86.55 29.11
CA THR A 850 27.40 -85.79 30.21
C THR A 850 28.48 -86.61 30.92
N THR A 851 29.36 -85.94 31.66
CA THR A 851 30.31 -86.57 32.60
C THR A 851 29.76 -86.67 34.02
N ASN A 852 28.52 -86.24 34.26
CA ASN A 852 27.88 -86.21 35.58
C ASN A 852 26.95 -87.41 35.79
N ASP A 853 26.46 -87.55 37.02
CA ASP A 853 25.41 -88.51 37.33
C ASP A 853 24.07 -88.05 36.72
N ILE A 854 23.29 -89.01 36.23
CA ILE A 854 22.00 -88.77 35.57
C ILE A 854 20.92 -89.54 36.34
N ASP A 855 19.86 -88.82 36.71
CA ASP A 855 18.61 -89.42 37.17
C ASP A 855 17.50 -89.12 36.15
N LEU A 856 17.07 -90.15 35.43
CA LEU A 856 16.03 -90.04 34.41
C LEU A 856 14.67 -90.23 35.10
N VAL A 857 13.98 -89.15 35.45
CA VAL A 857 12.70 -89.21 36.18
C VAL A 857 11.49 -89.03 35.26
N GLY A 858 11.57 -88.08 34.32
CA GLY A 858 10.54 -87.82 33.29
C GLY A 858 10.68 -88.73 32.07
N LYS A 859 9.91 -88.43 31.02
CA LYS A 859 9.94 -89.16 29.75
C LYS A 859 11.11 -88.69 28.90
N LEU A 860 11.96 -89.63 28.47
CA LEU A 860 13.01 -89.42 27.47
C LEU A 860 12.82 -90.46 26.37
N HIS A 861 12.53 -90.01 25.15
CA HIS A 861 12.14 -90.88 24.03
C HIS A 861 12.96 -90.63 22.77
N GLY A 862 13.48 -91.71 22.18
CA GLY A 862 14.11 -91.73 20.85
C GLY A 862 13.48 -92.79 19.94
N ALA A 863 12.70 -92.38 18.93
CA ALA A 863 11.93 -93.33 18.13
C ALA A 863 12.81 -94.23 17.24
N GLN A 864 13.85 -93.68 16.62
CA GLN A 864 14.83 -94.38 15.80
C GLN A 864 16.11 -94.68 16.59
N SER A 865 16.63 -93.68 17.31
CA SER A 865 17.78 -93.85 18.18
C SER A 865 17.67 -93.06 19.48
N LEU A 866 18.11 -93.66 20.58
CA LEU A 866 18.28 -93.04 21.88
C LEU A 866 19.68 -93.35 22.41
N THR A 867 20.53 -92.33 22.59
CA THR A 867 21.87 -92.49 23.18
C THR A 867 21.93 -91.76 24.51
N ILE A 868 22.38 -92.44 25.56
CA ILE A 868 22.55 -91.86 26.90
C ILE A 868 23.94 -92.20 27.41
N SER A 869 24.75 -91.20 27.74
CA SER A 869 26.09 -91.37 28.31
C SER A 869 26.26 -90.48 29.54
N GLY A 870 26.67 -91.07 30.66
CA GLY A 870 26.79 -90.41 31.97
C GLY A 870 27.82 -91.10 32.87
N LYS A 871 28.11 -90.53 34.03
CA LYS A 871 28.97 -91.18 35.04
C LYS A 871 28.23 -92.30 35.74
N ASN A 872 27.18 -92.01 36.49
CA ASN A 872 26.24 -93.02 36.98
C ASN A 872 24.85 -92.69 36.43
N ILE A 873 24.14 -93.68 35.88
CA ILE A 873 22.82 -93.48 35.28
C ILE A 873 21.79 -94.29 36.08
N THR A 874 20.79 -93.60 36.61
CA THR A 874 19.59 -94.22 37.20
C THR A 874 18.38 -93.91 36.34
N ASN A 875 17.68 -94.94 35.87
CA ASN A 875 16.41 -94.79 35.16
C ASN A 875 15.23 -94.97 36.13
N ASN A 876 14.65 -93.85 36.57
CA ASN A 876 13.48 -93.78 37.45
C ASN A 876 12.17 -93.42 36.72
N GLY A 877 12.23 -93.18 35.41
CA GLY A 877 11.15 -92.61 34.59
C GLY A 877 10.78 -93.44 33.36
N GLU A 878 10.03 -92.83 32.45
CA GLU A 878 9.62 -93.44 31.17
C GLU A 878 10.70 -93.22 30.10
N THR A 879 11.84 -93.89 30.24
CA THR A 879 12.90 -93.89 29.22
C THR A 879 12.61 -94.98 28.20
N THR A 880 12.30 -94.59 26.96
CA THR A 880 11.86 -95.51 25.90
C THR A 880 12.56 -95.22 24.58
N GLY A 881 12.89 -96.24 23.79
CA GLY A 881 13.29 -96.02 22.41
C GLY A 881 12.74 -97.13 21.54
N THR A 882 11.96 -96.84 20.51
CA THR A 882 11.37 -97.90 19.66
C THR A 882 12.38 -98.53 18.70
N GLY A 883 13.51 -97.88 18.44
CA GLY A 883 14.60 -98.34 17.58
C GLY A 883 15.81 -98.82 18.39
N THR A 884 16.97 -98.17 18.20
CA THR A 884 18.22 -98.50 18.90
C THR A 884 18.40 -97.62 20.13
N THR A 885 18.49 -98.22 21.31
CA THR A 885 18.82 -97.53 22.55
C THR A 885 20.20 -97.96 23.04
N THR A 886 21.11 -97.01 23.21
CA THR A 886 22.47 -97.23 23.72
C THR A 886 22.67 -96.44 25.01
N ILE A 887 23.06 -97.12 26.07
CA ILE A 887 23.34 -96.53 27.38
C ILE A 887 24.79 -96.85 27.77
N THR A 888 25.58 -95.82 28.07
CA THR A 888 26.97 -95.94 28.52
C THR A 888 27.14 -95.28 29.88
N ALA A 889 27.64 -96.02 30.88
CA ALA A 889 27.83 -95.51 32.23
C ALA A 889 29.05 -96.11 32.94
N ASN A 890 29.38 -95.60 34.12
CA ASN A 890 30.13 -96.37 35.12
C ASN A 890 29.17 -97.34 35.82
N ASN A 891 28.12 -96.85 36.48
CA ASN A 891 27.06 -97.72 37.01
C ASN A 891 25.73 -97.39 36.33
N PHE A 892 24.95 -98.42 35.98
CA PHE A 892 23.61 -98.28 35.42
C PHE A 892 22.59 -98.98 36.32
N THR A 893 21.57 -98.25 36.77
CA THR A 893 20.45 -98.82 37.54
C THR A 893 19.14 -98.56 36.80
N ASN A 894 18.38 -99.60 36.50
CA ASN A 894 17.05 -99.49 35.90
C ASN A 894 15.95 -99.77 36.93
N ASN A 895 15.16 -98.76 37.29
CA ASN A 895 14.07 -98.86 38.28
C ASN A 895 12.67 -98.84 37.66
N LYS A 896 12.55 -98.72 36.34
CA LYS A 896 11.30 -98.67 35.57
C LYS A 896 11.40 -99.53 34.31
N ASN A 897 10.37 -99.47 33.48
CA ASN A 897 10.35 -100.21 32.22
C ASN A 897 11.27 -99.51 31.22
N LEU A 898 12.24 -100.25 30.70
CA LEU A 898 13.12 -99.83 29.63
C LEU A 898 12.98 -100.83 28.48
N SER A 899 12.57 -100.34 27.30
CA SER A 899 12.36 -101.18 26.12
C SER A 899 12.95 -100.56 24.87
N ALA A 900 13.49 -101.41 23.99
CA ALA A 900 13.90 -101.03 22.64
C ALA A 900 13.97 -102.17 21.62
N GLN A 901 13.93 -101.89 20.31
CA GLN A 901 14.18 -102.93 19.30
C GLN A 901 15.61 -103.48 19.41
N THR A 902 16.60 -102.61 19.62
CA THR A 902 17.97 -103.01 20.00
C THR A 902 18.39 -102.21 21.22
N LEU A 903 18.60 -102.88 22.34
CA LEU A 903 19.03 -102.25 23.59
C LEU A 903 20.46 -102.66 23.92
N THR A 904 21.36 -101.69 24.01
CA THR A 904 22.75 -101.90 24.43
C THR A 904 23.01 -101.10 25.70
N VAL A 905 23.43 -101.77 26.77
CA VAL A 905 23.87 -101.15 28.02
C VAL A 905 25.34 -101.52 28.22
N THR A 906 26.22 -100.54 28.31
CA THR A 906 27.64 -100.74 28.58
C THR A 906 28.01 -99.97 29.84
N ALA A 907 28.27 -100.69 30.92
CA ALA A 907 28.75 -100.15 32.18
C ALA A 907 30.17 -100.63 32.45
N THR A 908 31.03 -99.77 33.01
CA THR A 908 32.37 -100.21 33.49
C THR A 908 32.31 -100.79 34.90
N GLY A 909 31.31 -100.39 35.68
CA GLY A 909 30.91 -100.89 36.99
C GLY A 909 29.61 -101.68 36.92
N ASP A 910 28.70 -101.51 37.89
CA ASP A 910 27.56 -102.40 38.07
C ASP A 910 26.35 -102.01 37.21
N VAL A 911 25.69 -103.03 36.65
CA VAL A 911 24.37 -102.94 36.02
C VAL A 911 23.34 -103.59 36.95
N VAL A 912 22.42 -102.81 37.50
CA VAL A 912 21.34 -103.29 38.36
C VAL A 912 20.00 -103.07 37.68
N ASN A 913 19.26 -104.15 37.42
CA ASN A 913 17.92 -104.08 36.89
C ASN A 913 16.89 -104.41 37.97
N ASN A 914 16.09 -103.42 38.37
CA ASN A 914 15.05 -103.54 39.40
C ASN A 914 13.63 -103.71 38.84
N LYS A 915 13.45 -103.54 37.52
CA LYS A 915 12.16 -103.66 36.81
C LYS A 915 12.34 -104.33 35.45
N GLU A 916 11.43 -104.09 34.52
CA GLU A 916 11.50 -104.66 33.19
C GLU A 916 12.55 -103.94 32.33
N LEU A 917 13.53 -104.70 31.85
CA LEU A 917 14.48 -104.29 30.82
C LEU A 917 14.31 -105.27 29.66
N ASN A 918 13.68 -104.83 28.57
CA ASN A 918 13.37 -105.69 27.45
C ASN A 918 13.82 -105.13 26.10
N GLY A 919 13.83 -105.99 25.08
CA GLY A 919 13.96 -105.52 23.72
C GLY A 919 13.86 -106.61 22.66
N GLY A 920 14.04 -106.23 21.39
CA GLY A 920 14.17 -107.21 20.30
C GLY A 920 15.52 -107.93 20.34
N LYS A 921 16.60 -107.17 20.51
CA LYS A 921 17.94 -107.67 20.83
C LYS A 921 18.47 -106.89 22.02
N VAL A 922 19.05 -107.56 23.01
CA VAL A 922 19.57 -106.92 24.23
C VAL A 922 21.02 -107.32 24.45
N SER A 923 21.89 -106.34 24.70
CA SER A 923 23.29 -106.57 25.05
C SER A 923 23.64 -105.74 26.28
N ILE A 924 24.04 -106.38 27.37
CA ILE A 924 24.42 -105.73 28.62
C ILE A 924 25.85 -106.12 28.96
N THR A 925 26.70 -105.13 29.18
CA THR A 925 28.08 -105.29 29.64
C THR A 925 28.26 -104.56 30.97
N GLY A 926 28.94 -105.17 31.94
CA GLY A 926 29.17 -104.61 33.27
C GLY A 926 30.36 -105.25 33.98
N ASN A 927 30.70 -104.74 35.17
CA ASN A 927 31.53 -105.44 36.15
C ASN A 927 30.70 -106.52 36.86
N ASN A 928 29.57 -106.10 37.46
CA ASN A 928 28.52 -107.01 37.90
C ASN A 928 27.21 -106.69 37.16
N ILE A 929 26.42 -107.71 36.84
CA ILE A 929 25.06 -107.56 36.29
C ILE A 929 24.10 -108.23 37.29
N GLN A 930 23.28 -107.44 37.97
CA GLN A 930 22.27 -107.92 38.90
C GLN A 930 20.87 -107.74 38.31
N ASN A 931 20.11 -108.82 38.18
CA ASN A 931 18.70 -108.79 37.81
C ASN A 931 17.81 -109.07 39.02
N ASN A 932 16.94 -108.13 39.34
CA ASN A 932 15.94 -108.20 40.39
C ASN A 932 14.50 -108.25 39.84
N ASP A 933 14.30 -108.29 38.51
CA ASP A 933 12.97 -108.48 37.92
C ASP A 933 13.00 -109.22 36.57
N LEU A 934 12.91 -108.51 35.44
CA LEU A 934 12.89 -109.11 34.11
C LEU A 934 13.96 -108.46 33.22
N ILE A 935 14.89 -109.28 32.71
CA ILE A 935 15.71 -108.95 31.53
C ILE A 935 15.25 -109.85 30.40
N ALA A 936 14.73 -109.28 29.31
CA ALA A 936 14.18 -110.07 28.21
C ALA A 936 14.66 -109.60 26.83
N ALA A 937 14.92 -110.52 25.93
CA ALA A 937 15.03 -110.23 24.50
C ALA A 937 14.08 -111.13 23.70
N ALA A 938 13.33 -110.58 22.74
CA ALA A 938 12.54 -111.39 21.80
C ALA A 938 13.44 -112.20 20.85
N GLY A 939 14.66 -111.72 20.58
CA GLY A 939 15.72 -112.40 19.83
C GLY A 939 16.91 -112.74 20.73
N ASP A 940 18.09 -112.21 20.39
CA ASP A 940 19.34 -112.50 21.13
C ASP A 940 19.48 -111.63 22.38
N LEU A 941 19.88 -112.27 23.49
CA LEU A 941 20.26 -111.62 24.75
C LEU A 941 21.71 -111.96 25.08
N THR A 942 22.55 -110.93 25.20
CA THR A 942 23.95 -111.07 25.62
C THR A 942 24.18 -110.36 26.94
N LEU A 943 24.70 -111.07 27.93
CA LEU A 943 25.12 -110.54 29.23
C LEU A 943 26.61 -110.81 29.40
N THR A 944 27.43 -109.76 29.47
CA THR A 944 28.89 -109.86 29.64
C THR A 944 29.29 -109.13 30.92
N ALA A 945 29.58 -109.87 31.98
CA ALA A 945 30.13 -109.31 33.21
C ALA A 945 31.62 -109.65 33.34
N THR A 946 32.46 -108.71 33.77
CA THR A 946 33.87 -109.03 34.07
C THR A 946 34.04 -109.78 35.39
N ASN A 947 33.05 -109.68 36.29
CA ASN A 947 33.00 -110.38 37.57
C ASN A 947 31.78 -111.30 37.68
N LYS A 948 30.57 -110.77 37.90
CA LYS A 948 29.39 -111.58 38.26
C LYS A 948 28.11 -111.25 37.49
N VAL A 949 27.33 -112.27 37.14
CA VAL A 949 25.91 -112.14 36.75
C VAL A 949 25.06 -112.78 37.86
N ASP A 950 24.19 -112.00 38.52
CA ASP A 950 23.31 -112.43 39.62
C ASP A 950 21.83 -112.20 39.29
N ASN A 951 21.13 -113.28 38.98
CA ASN A 951 19.67 -113.27 38.85
C ASN A 951 19.04 -113.69 40.18
N LYS A 952 18.30 -112.78 40.82
CA LYS A 952 17.67 -113.07 42.12
C LYS A 952 16.59 -114.15 41.98
N SER A 953 16.40 -114.90 43.06
CA SER A 953 15.44 -115.99 43.12
C SER A 953 14.04 -115.55 42.68
N GLY A 954 13.44 -116.31 41.75
CA GLY A 954 12.11 -116.05 41.20
C GLY A 954 12.04 -114.96 40.12
N LYS A 955 13.19 -114.46 39.66
CA LYS A 955 13.32 -113.42 38.62
C LYS A 955 13.77 -114.01 37.29
N THR A 956 13.52 -113.30 36.20
CA THR A 956 13.61 -113.88 34.85
C THR A 956 14.67 -113.19 33.99
N ILE A 957 15.51 -114.01 33.36
CA ILE A 957 16.35 -113.65 32.22
C ILE A 957 15.88 -114.50 31.04
N PHE A 958 15.37 -113.86 30.00
CA PHE A 958 14.73 -114.54 28.86
C PHE A 958 15.33 -114.10 27.53
N ALA A 959 15.55 -115.06 26.63
CA ALA A 959 15.93 -114.81 25.25
C ALA A 959 15.04 -115.66 24.34
N GLY A 960 14.42 -115.07 23.32
CA GLY A 960 13.61 -115.81 22.35
C GLY A 960 14.41 -116.57 21.30
N ASN A 961 15.71 -116.24 21.11
CA ASN A 961 16.62 -116.97 20.22
C ASN A 961 17.87 -117.48 20.96
N LYS A 962 18.92 -116.65 21.12
CA LYS A 962 20.17 -117.06 21.79
C LYS A 962 20.42 -116.25 23.05
N LEU A 963 20.55 -116.93 24.19
CA LEU A 963 21.08 -116.36 25.43
C LEU A 963 22.58 -116.63 25.53
N THR A 964 23.39 -115.58 25.63
CA THR A 964 24.84 -115.68 25.88
C THR A 964 25.17 -114.98 27.19
N VAL A 965 25.68 -115.71 28.17
CA VAL A 965 26.13 -115.17 29.45
C VAL A 965 27.62 -115.45 29.62
N THR A 966 28.41 -114.42 29.88
CA THR A 966 29.85 -114.52 30.09
C THR A 966 30.22 -113.77 31.36
N ALA A 967 30.71 -114.48 32.38
CA ALA A 967 31.14 -113.93 33.66
C ALA A 967 32.11 -114.87 34.37
N LYS A 968 32.83 -114.38 35.40
CA LYS A 968 33.61 -115.26 36.30
C LYS A 968 32.69 -116.04 37.23
N GLU A 969 31.59 -115.43 37.67
CA GLU A 969 30.56 -116.04 38.51
C GLU A 969 29.17 -115.83 37.89
N ILE A 970 28.41 -116.91 37.72
CA ILE A 970 27.02 -116.86 37.25
C ILE A 970 26.13 -117.47 38.35
N LYS A 971 25.25 -116.65 38.94
CA LYS A 971 24.30 -117.06 39.97
C LYS A 971 22.88 -116.87 39.42
N ILE A 972 22.25 -117.98 39.06
CA ILE A 972 20.89 -118.02 38.50
C ILE A 972 20.11 -119.02 39.37
N ILE A 973 19.15 -118.54 40.16
CA ILE A 973 18.33 -119.36 41.09
C ILE A 973 16.87 -119.34 40.68
#